data_AF-A0A1G9J9Z5-F1
#
_entry.id   AF-A0A1G9J9Z5-F1
#
_cell.length_a   1.000
_cell.length_b   1.000
_cell.length_c   1.000
_cell.angle_alpha   90.00
_cell.angle_beta   90.00
_cell.angle_gamma   90.00
#
_symmetry.space_group_name_H-M   'P 1'
#
loop_
_entity.id
_entity.type
_entity.pdbx_description
1 polymer ?
#
loop_
_entity_poly.entity_id
_entity_poly.type
_entity_poly.pdbx_seq_one_letter_code
_entity_poly.pdbx_strand_id
1 'polypeptide(L)'
;MDYEVVVKYNGNVLRLKDELGVSIELLGYNYAIIISDTEEKINRLLDYEEIEYVEKPFILETQDTQSFSATGITRFKQRYNLTGKGTILGVIDSGIDYTLSEFRDKDGNSKILYYWDQSIGNNPPQGFKEGTLYTNEDINKAIKGEINIPISPTSSHGTHVAGICSQIANDANLIVVRVGRRQTDSFSKSTEFMRAIKFMLDKALELKMPISINISYGSNEGSHKGLSLFEQYIDEMAGFWKNNICVAAGNNGDKGGHKNINIKGSDRTEAEFIVGPNEKLLNINIWPDYIDDFYVYLVSPSNKQTQSISLSSGEVKNIIDQTRIKGYFYPIPPYSLIRRITIQMSSLEYINPGIWKIVFIPIDVVSGNVNIYLPTSEGLSRETRFVSPTKRATVTVPGTASKVVTVGSFNSRTDNVSIFSGEGDIENGIYKPDLLAPGEDIVSVLPGGNTGALTGTSMATPHVTGSIALLMEWGIVNRNDLYLYSQKMKALLTKHARRTPGNTYPNNSMGYGFLDLSQISLTTIQNMNQEEYYRCKNIKKKTKKHKKSTNYKRTPDQTVDQLTNEEIEKLTPFDLQSVSKYGVLGGINIVHKPEFEEEFKKLNTKYYMYKISDNFSVIFITESNLENIENVMSLKSVISIEPFTRIALLSKVEQGTTQSVSALEDIDATFFKNNPNINVNGKGVIIAIIDTGIDYLHDAFIYPDGTSKILYLWDQTKEGNPPKGYYIGTEYTNDQINEAIKNKDSTLSIDEEGSGTMLSGICAGLKTTNEEYAGIAEEAELIVVKLNKIGNYYNNATSFAAGMYVYQKSQELGMPLVINGSLGSNELVAINQRILSKTTFFTPGVCEVRGAGNEGNTQTHTSGKLNFIGEEKIVELELSEDEERIDIQLWVVRPDKINVGIISPSGEVSKIQPVSNYNLITGKFDFEATKYIINYVYPTAYSGQQQTNITLLNVKKGIWKIKLVGEYITNGVYQIYLPNRVFIKNGTKFREIDPRYTINYPATLEDTITVGAYDTINNSLWPASSRGPIINGMLKPDVVAPGVKIIAPYPGNKYGNITGTAVAAAQVSGAVALFMQYILDDNDYEDKAFVQKINTFIKAGAVKNKNIDYPNENYGYGLLNIKNMFEQLK
;
A
#
# COMPACT_ATOMS: atom_id res chain seq x y z
N MET A 1 -27.56 25.99 -7.67
CA MET A 1 -26.11 26.13 -7.38
C MET A 1 -25.73 24.82 -6.76
N ASP A 2 -25.06 23.99 -7.54
CA ASP A 2 -25.37 22.58 -7.46
C ASP A 2 -24.36 21.91 -6.53
N TYR A 3 -24.90 21.24 -5.51
CA TYR A 3 -24.15 20.64 -4.45
C TYR A 3 -23.58 19.33 -4.97
N GLU A 4 -22.26 19.23 -4.99
CA GLU A 4 -21.52 18.14 -5.59
C GLU A 4 -20.62 17.53 -4.52
N VAL A 5 -20.54 16.21 -4.49
CA VAL A 5 -19.73 15.44 -3.52
C VAL A 5 -19.07 14.24 -4.20
N VAL A 6 -17.84 13.95 -3.79
CA VAL A 6 -17.20 12.65 -4.06
C VAL A 6 -17.83 11.64 -3.12
N VAL A 7 -18.24 10.50 -3.64
CA VAL A 7 -18.91 9.46 -2.87
C VAL A 7 -18.18 8.14 -3.06
N LYS A 8 -17.78 7.52 -1.95
CA LYS A 8 -17.33 6.12 -1.94
C LYS A 8 -18.54 5.26 -1.64
N TYR A 9 -18.74 4.20 -2.41
CA TYR A 9 -19.96 3.39 -2.36
C TYR A 9 -19.67 1.90 -2.57
N ASN A 10 -20.58 1.07 -2.05
CA ASN A 10 -20.68 -0.36 -2.35
C ASN A 10 -22.07 -0.66 -2.97
N GLY A 11 -22.24 -1.82 -3.60
CA GLY A 11 -23.54 -2.22 -4.16
C GLY A 11 -24.03 -1.32 -5.32
N ASN A 12 -25.32 -1.01 -5.35
CA ASN A 12 -26.00 -0.37 -6.48
C ASN A 12 -26.44 1.08 -6.19
N VAL A 13 -25.45 1.97 -6.06
CA VAL A 13 -25.61 3.42 -5.88
C VAL A 13 -26.61 4.08 -6.86
N LEU A 14 -26.90 3.48 -8.02
CA LEU A 14 -27.79 4.05 -9.03
C LEU A 14 -29.26 4.21 -8.58
N ARG A 15 -29.76 3.49 -7.56
CA ARG A 15 -31.15 3.64 -7.09
C ARG A 15 -31.45 5.04 -6.55
N LEU A 16 -30.46 5.66 -5.89
CA LEU A 16 -30.53 7.02 -5.32
C LEU A 16 -30.95 8.08 -6.34
N LYS A 17 -30.64 7.86 -7.62
CA LYS A 17 -31.03 8.76 -8.73
C LYS A 17 -32.53 8.96 -8.79
N ASP A 18 -33.30 7.90 -8.61
CA ASP A 18 -34.75 7.90 -8.78
C ASP A 18 -35.47 8.19 -7.44
N GLU A 19 -34.84 7.89 -6.30
CA GLU A 19 -35.39 8.15 -4.96
C GLU A 19 -35.15 9.57 -4.42
N LEU A 20 -33.93 10.08 -4.51
CA LEU A 20 -33.58 11.45 -4.07
C LEU A 20 -33.71 12.48 -5.21
N GLY A 21 -33.88 12.03 -6.45
CA GLY A 21 -33.82 12.89 -7.64
C GLY A 21 -32.43 13.49 -7.87
N VAL A 22 -31.36 12.78 -7.46
CA VAL A 22 -29.96 13.24 -7.59
C VAL A 22 -29.28 12.73 -8.86
N SER A 23 -28.22 13.40 -9.25
CA SER A 23 -27.45 13.10 -10.46
C SER A 23 -26.14 12.39 -10.11
N ILE A 24 -26.02 11.12 -10.49
CA ILE A 24 -24.87 10.25 -10.20
C ILE A 24 -24.00 10.03 -11.44
N GLU A 25 -22.68 10.06 -11.29
CA GLU A 25 -21.67 9.71 -12.32
C GLU A 25 -20.67 8.71 -11.73
N LEU A 26 -20.39 7.59 -12.42
CA LEU A 26 -19.53 6.52 -11.89
C LEU A 26 -18.05 6.72 -12.29
N LEU A 27 -17.15 6.73 -11.31
CA LEU A 27 -15.70 6.94 -11.48
C LEU A 27 -14.87 5.65 -11.43
N GLY A 28 -15.40 4.58 -10.83
CA GLY A 28 -14.73 3.29 -10.64
C GLY A 28 -15.73 2.19 -10.29
N TYR A 29 -15.27 1.13 -9.61
CA TYR A 29 -16.16 0.09 -9.07
C TYR A 29 -16.89 0.55 -7.79
N ASN A 30 -16.28 1.46 -7.05
CA ASN A 30 -16.62 1.87 -5.67
C ASN A 30 -16.55 3.39 -5.44
N TYR A 31 -16.43 4.18 -6.51
CA TYR A 31 -16.38 5.65 -6.46
C TYR A 31 -17.34 6.26 -7.46
N ALA A 32 -18.10 7.26 -7.01
CA ALA A 32 -19.03 8.05 -7.79
C ALA A 32 -18.91 9.54 -7.45
N ILE A 33 -19.53 10.38 -8.27
CA ILE A 33 -19.84 11.77 -7.95
C ILE A 33 -21.36 11.88 -7.88
N ILE A 34 -21.88 12.46 -6.81
CA ILE A 34 -23.31 12.76 -6.67
C ILE A 34 -23.51 14.27 -6.68
N ILE A 35 -24.47 14.73 -7.49
CA ILE A 35 -24.79 16.13 -7.75
C ILE A 35 -26.27 16.36 -7.41
N SER A 36 -26.57 17.42 -6.68
CA SER A 36 -27.89 17.78 -6.17
C SER A 36 -28.23 19.26 -6.39
N ASP A 37 -29.51 19.58 -6.49
CA ASP A 37 -30.03 20.95 -6.48
C ASP A 37 -29.98 21.61 -5.08
N THR A 38 -29.90 20.81 -4.01
CA THR A 38 -30.09 21.22 -2.61
C THR A 38 -29.15 20.51 -1.64
N GLU A 39 -28.71 21.20 -0.58
CA GLU A 39 -27.80 20.63 0.44
C GLU A 39 -28.49 19.56 1.30
N GLU A 40 -29.80 19.69 1.53
CA GLU A 40 -30.59 18.76 2.33
C GLU A 40 -30.57 17.33 1.76
N LYS A 41 -30.69 17.19 0.43
CA LYS A 41 -30.52 15.90 -0.27
C LYS A 41 -29.10 15.34 -0.18
N ILE A 42 -28.08 16.19 -0.04
CA ILE A 42 -26.68 15.74 0.14
C ILE A 42 -26.43 15.27 1.57
N ASN A 43 -26.99 15.97 2.56
CA ASN A 43 -26.91 15.54 3.96
C ASN A 43 -27.58 14.17 4.16
N ARG A 44 -28.69 13.93 3.46
CA ARG A 44 -29.40 12.64 3.40
C ARG A 44 -28.68 11.51 2.65
N LEU A 45 -27.51 11.73 2.05
CA LEU A 45 -26.78 10.64 1.39
C LEU A 45 -26.22 9.61 2.38
N LEU A 46 -26.01 10.01 3.64
CA LEU A 46 -25.59 9.09 4.71
C LEU A 46 -26.76 8.25 5.28
N ASP A 47 -28.00 8.49 4.84
CA ASP A 47 -29.18 7.70 5.22
C ASP A 47 -29.24 6.33 4.50
N TYR A 48 -28.24 5.96 3.68
CA TYR A 48 -28.32 4.89 2.68
C TYR A 48 -27.17 3.89 2.75
N GLU A 49 -27.51 2.59 2.82
CA GLU A 49 -26.59 1.45 2.98
C GLU A 49 -25.48 1.35 1.91
N GLU A 50 -25.69 1.86 0.69
CA GLU A 50 -24.64 1.89 -0.33
C GLU A 50 -23.54 2.94 -0.08
N ILE A 51 -23.78 3.94 0.76
CA ILE A 51 -22.95 5.14 0.86
C ILE A 51 -21.97 5.05 2.03
N GLU A 52 -20.79 4.49 1.75
CA GLU A 52 -19.72 4.35 2.74
C GLU A 52 -19.16 5.69 3.24
N TYR A 53 -19.03 6.69 2.36
CA TYR A 53 -18.53 8.02 2.73
C TYR A 53 -18.81 9.10 1.68
N VAL A 54 -18.92 10.35 2.16
CA VAL A 54 -19.18 11.55 1.35
C VAL A 54 -18.10 12.62 1.62
N GLU A 55 -17.24 12.91 0.64
CA GLU A 55 -16.21 13.97 0.71
C GLU A 55 -16.66 15.21 -0.10
N LYS A 56 -16.75 16.39 0.54
CA LYS A 56 -17.02 17.65 -0.17
C LYS A 56 -15.79 18.04 -1.02
N PRO A 57 -15.95 18.39 -2.31
CA PRO A 57 -14.84 18.66 -3.21
C PRO A 57 -14.10 19.92 -2.78
N PHE A 58 -12.78 19.80 -2.65
CA PHE A 58 -11.89 20.91 -2.40
C PHE A 58 -11.47 21.60 -3.70
N ILE A 59 -10.91 22.81 -3.52
CA ILE A 59 -10.51 23.70 -4.60
C ILE A 59 -9.01 23.56 -4.85
N LEU A 60 -8.65 23.45 -6.13
CA LEU A 60 -7.30 23.31 -6.67
C LEU A 60 -6.97 24.55 -7.52
N GLU A 61 -5.73 25.05 -7.42
CA GLU A 61 -5.30 26.33 -8.02
C GLU A 61 -4.15 26.15 -9.03
N THR A 62 -4.03 27.10 -9.99
CA THR A 62 -3.03 27.15 -11.06
C THR A 62 -1.69 27.71 -10.58
N GLN A 63 -0.57 27.30 -11.20
CA GLN A 63 0.78 27.66 -10.78
C GLN A 63 1.71 27.84 -11.98
N ASP A 64 2.71 28.71 -11.88
CA ASP A 64 3.36 29.26 -13.08
C ASP A 64 4.63 28.46 -13.54
N THR A 65 5.43 28.88 -14.54
CA THR A 65 6.19 27.93 -15.43
C THR A 65 7.74 27.72 -15.32
N GLN A 66 8.41 27.09 -16.33
CA GLN A 66 9.87 27.08 -16.70
C GLN A 66 10.68 25.77 -16.46
N SER A 67 11.96 25.42 -16.84
CA SER A 67 12.99 25.82 -17.88
C SER A 67 14.01 24.74 -18.43
N PHE A 68 14.23 24.61 -19.75
CA PHE A 68 14.57 23.31 -20.36
C PHE A 68 16.00 22.73 -20.31
N SER A 69 17.07 23.52 -20.29
CA SER A 69 18.36 23.05 -20.84
C SER A 69 19.16 22.04 -19.99
N ALA A 70 18.93 21.96 -18.67
CA ALA A 70 19.79 21.22 -17.74
C ALA A 70 19.51 19.70 -17.63
N THR A 71 18.44 19.19 -18.23
CA THR A 71 17.89 17.84 -17.98
C THR A 71 18.44 16.72 -18.88
N GLY A 72 19.33 17.06 -19.82
CA GLY A 72 19.89 16.12 -20.79
C GLY A 72 18.92 15.59 -21.86
N ILE A 73 17.62 15.93 -21.78
CA ILE A 73 16.54 15.41 -22.64
C ILE A 73 16.88 15.47 -24.13
N THR A 74 17.34 16.61 -24.64
CA THR A 74 17.65 16.80 -26.07
C THR A 74 18.73 15.82 -26.56
N ARG A 75 19.78 15.61 -25.75
CA ARG A 75 20.85 14.65 -26.07
C ARG A 75 20.34 13.21 -25.99
N PHE A 76 19.45 12.91 -25.05
CA PHE A 76 18.83 11.59 -24.90
C PHE A 76 17.93 11.24 -26.10
N LYS A 77 17.04 12.16 -26.52
CA LYS A 77 16.22 12.04 -27.75
C LYS A 77 17.08 11.76 -28.97
N GLN A 78 18.14 12.55 -29.17
CA GLN A 78 19.06 12.41 -30.31
C GLN A 78 19.87 11.10 -30.26
N ARG A 79 20.29 10.65 -29.07
CA ARG A 79 21.06 9.40 -28.87
C ARG A 79 20.24 8.16 -29.23
N TYR A 80 18.93 8.17 -29.00
CA TYR A 80 18.06 7.00 -29.15
C TYR A 80 16.97 7.13 -30.23
N ASN A 81 16.92 8.26 -30.95
CA ASN A 81 15.91 8.58 -31.96
C ASN A 81 14.47 8.42 -31.44
N LEU A 82 14.21 8.94 -30.23
CA LEU A 82 12.91 8.91 -29.57
C LEU A 82 12.19 10.27 -29.71
N THR A 83 10.88 10.20 -29.86
CA THR A 83 9.99 11.31 -30.23
C THR A 83 8.64 11.30 -29.48
N GLY A 84 8.36 10.27 -28.68
CA GLY A 84 7.07 10.02 -28.02
C GLY A 84 6.07 9.25 -28.89
N LYS A 85 6.49 8.77 -30.07
CA LYS A 85 5.59 8.17 -31.06
C LYS A 85 4.87 6.96 -30.50
N GLY A 86 3.55 6.90 -30.72
CA GLY A 86 2.70 5.81 -30.24
C GLY A 86 2.34 5.90 -28.75
N THR A 87 2.63 7.02 -28.08
CA THR A 87 2.23 7.32 -26.70
C THR A 87 1.24 8.49 -26.65
N ILE A 88 0.58 8.67 -25.51
CA ILE A 88 -0.33 9.79 -25.25
C ILE A 88 0.23 10.68 -24.13
N LEU A 89 0.16 11.99 -24.34
CA LEU A 89 0.28 13.03 -23.32
C LEU A 89 -1.12 13.41 -22.85
N GLY A 90 -1.45 13.11 -21.59
CA GLY A 90 -2.66 13.60 -20.93
C GLY A 90 -2.39 14.96 -20.27
N VAL A 91 -3.18 15.99 -20.57
CA VAL A 91 -3.06 17.32 -19.96
C VAL A 91 -4.39 17.72 -19.32
N ILE A 92 -4.45 17.77 -17.99
CA ILE A 92 -5.63 18.19 -17.22
C ILE A 92 -5.37 19.61 -16.70
N ASP A 93 -6.03 20.60 -17.29
CA ASP A 93 -5.62 22.00 -17.12
C ASP A 93 -6.74 23.03 -17.42
N SER A 94 -6.39 24.31 -17.50
CA SER A 94 -7.16 25.48 -17.95
C SER A 94 -7.62 25.46 -19.43
N GLY A 95 -7.21 24.47 -20.22
CA GLY A 95 -7.51 24.32 -21.65
C GLY A 95 -6.28 24.46 -22.57
N ILE A 96 -6.50 24.51 -23.88
CA ILE A 96 -5.43 24.56 -24.89
C ILE A 96 -5.85 25.38 -26.12
N ASP A 97 -4.93 26.17 -26.67
CA ASP A 97 -5.02 26.66 -28.04
C ASP A 97 -4.65 25.53 -29.01
N TYR A 98 -5.66 24.80 -29.48
CA TYR A 98 -5.49 23.68 -30.41
C TYR A 98 -5.01 24.10 -31.81
N THR A 99 -4.96 25.40 -32.12
CA THR A 99 -4.61 25.88 -33.46
C THR A 99 -3.10 25.92 -33.71
N LEU A 100 -2.27 25.90 -32.67
CA LEU A 100 -0.82 26.06 -32.77
C LEU A 100 -0.15 24.89 -33.51
N SER A 101 0.92 25.20 -34.26
CA SER A 101 1.74 24.25 -35.03
C SER A 101 2.30 23.10 -34.18
N GLU A 102 2.61 23.38 -32.93
CA GLU A 102 3.21 22.51 -31.92
C GLU A 102 2.31 21.30 -31.58
N PHE A 103 1.00 21.46 -31.78
CA PHE A 103 -0.02 20.42 -31.57
C PHE A 103 -0.49 19.78 -32.87
N ARG A 104 0.18 20.05 -34.00
CA ARG A 104 -0.09 19.42 -35.30
C ARG A 104 0.97 18.37 -35.66
N ASP A 105 0.60 17.48 -36.58
CA ASP A 105 1.50 16.51 -37.21
C ASP A 105 2.21 17.11 -38.43
N LYS A 106 2.96 16.27 -39.17
CA LYS A 106 3.77 16.68 -40.34
C LYS A 106 2.93 16.93 -41.60
N ASP A 107 1.68 16.46 -41.60
CA ASP A 107 0.71 16.63 -42.68
C ASP A 107 -0.28 17.79 -42.38
N GLY A 108 -0.16 18.41 -41.19
CA GLY A 108 -0.91 19.58 -40.74
C GLY A 108 -2.17 19.27 -39.93
N ASN A 109 -2.46 18.01 -39.64
CA ASN A 109 -3.60 17.58 -38.83
C ASN A 109 -3.29 17.69 -37.33
N SER A 110 -4.31 17.70 -36.47
CA SER A 110 -4.13 17.75 -35.02
C SER A 110 -3.58 16.43 -34.45
N LYS A 111 -2.62 16.52 -33.53
CA LYS A 111 -2.20 15.42 -32.63
C LYS A 111 -3.14 15.24 -31.43
N ILE A 112 -4.06 16.18 -31.20
CA ILE A 112 -5.04 16.10 -30.11
C ILE A 112 -6.15 15.12 -30.55
N LEU A 113 -6.18 13.94 -29.94
CA LEU A 113 -7.15 12.90 -30.27
C LEU A 113 -8.54 13.23 -29.74
N TYR A 114 -8.57 13.82 -28.54
CA TYR A 114 -9.76 14.27 -27.85
C TYR A 114 -9.46 15.54 -27.05
N TYR A 115 -10.35 16.53 -27.14
CA TYR A 115 -10.40 17.68 -26.24
C TYR A 115 -11.77 17.71 -25.57
N TRP A 116 -11.81 17.63 -24.24
CA TRP A 116 -13.05 17.75 -23.47
C TRP A 116 -13.02 19.04 -22.65
N ASP A 117 -13.97 19.94 -22.90
CA ASP A 117 -14.15 21.14 -22.09
C ASP A 117 -15.28 20.91 -21.08
N GLN A 118 -14.96 20.75 -19.79
CA GLN A 118 -15.98 20.53 -18.75
C GLN A 118 -16.84 21.78 -18.47
N SER A 119 -16.43 22.97 -18.92
CA SER A 119 -17.15 24.23 -18.66
C SER A 119 -18.25 24.55 -19.68
N ILE A 120 -18.27 23.87 -20.83
CA ILE A 120 -19.17 24.16 -21.96
C ILE A 120 -20.15 23.01 -22.13
N GLY A 121 -21.38 23.13 -21.63
CA GLY A 121 -22.37 22.05 -21.72
C GLY A 121 -22.87 21.71 -23.14
N ASN A 122 -23.75 20.70 -23.20
CA ASN A 122 -24.52 20.20 -24.36
C ASN A 122 -23.91 19.05 -25.20
N ASN A 123 -22.70 18.55 -24.95
CA ASN A 123 -22.20 17.32 -25.61
C ASN A 123 -21.18 16.53 -24.77
N PRO A 124 -21.55 16.02 -23.57
CA PRO A 124 -20.60 15.36 -22.68
C PRO A 124 -20.08 14.02 -23.26
N PRO A 125 -18.87 13.57 -22.89
CA PRO A 125 -18.41 12.22 -23.21
C PRO A 125 -19.33 11.15 -22.63
N GLN A 126 -19.43 10.00 -23.29
CA GLN A 126 -20.24 8.87 -22.83
C GLN A 126 -19.87 8.47 -21.38
N GLY A 127 -20.87 8.45 -20.50
CA GLY A 127 -20.71 8.17 -19.06
C GLY A 127 -20.69 9.40 -18.15
N PHE A 128 -20.56 10.60 -18.73
CA PHE A 128 -20.58 11.89 -18.02
C PHE A 128 -21.77 12.75 -18.47
N LYS A 129 -22.05 13.81 -17.71
CA LYS A 129 -23.25 14.68 -17.91
C LYS A 129 -22.93 16.11 -18.30
N GLU A 130 -21.73 16.58 -18.01
CA GLU A 130 -21.33 17.97 -18.23
C GLU A 130 -20.14 18.12 -19.18
N GLY A 131 -20.04 19.31 -19.75
CA GLY A 131 -19.03 19.66 -20.76
C GLY A 131 -19.37 19.25 -22.20
N THR A 132 -18.38 19.47 -23.06
CA THR A 132 -18.44 19.20 -24.51
C THR A 132 -17.18 18.47 -24.94
N LEU A 133 -17.35 17.29 -25.54
CA LEU A 133 -16.28 16.54 -26.18
C LEU A 133 -16.13 16.98 -27.64
N TYR A 134 -14.88 17.24 -28.04
CA TYR A 134 -14.44 17.41 -29.41
C TYR A 134 -13.47 16.29 -29.78
N THR A 135 -13.69 15.65 -30.93
CA THR A 135 -12.81 14.60 -31.47
C THR A 135 -11.70 15.18 -32.34
N ASN A 136 -10.71 14.36 -32.67
CA ASN A 136 -9.69 14.70 -33.67
C ASN A 136 -10.29 15.19 -35.00
N GLU A 137 -11.41 14.62 -35.45
CA GLU A 137 -12.09 15.05 -36.68
C GLU A 137 -12.65 16.47 -36.54
N ASP A 138 -13.28 16.78 -35.41
CA ASP A 138 -13.82 18.11 -35.11
C ASP A 138 -12.69 19.15 -35.02
N ILE A 139 -11.59 18.82 -34.36
CA ILE A 139 -10.42 19.70 -34.23
C ILE A 139 -9.78 19.93 -35.61
N ASN A 140 -9.74 18.91 -36.48
CA ASN A 140 -9.26 19.06 -37.87
C ASN A 140 -10.18 19.91 -38.74
N LYS A 141 -11.51 19.82 -38.56
CA LYS A 141 -12.49 20.74 -39.19
C LYS A 141 -12.29 22.17 -38.68
N ALA A 142 -12.08 22.34 -37.39
CA ALA A 142 -11.85 23.65 -36.78
C ALA A 142 -10.55 24.30 -37.24
N ILE A 143 -9.47 23.52 -37.39
CA ILE A 143 -8.18 23.96 -37.96
C ILE A 143 -8.34 24.47 -39.41
N LYS A 144 -9.31 23.95 -40.17
CA LYS A 144 -9.65 24.39 -41.54
C LYS A 144 -10.67 25.53 -41.59
N GLY A 145 -11.24 25.94 -40.44
CA GLY A 145 -12.32 26.92 -40.38
C GLY A 145 -13.70 26.38 -40.79
N GLU A 146 -13.87 25.06 -40.90
CA GLU A 146 -15.14 24.43 -41.26
C GLU A 146 -16.16 24.43 -40.10
N ILE A 147 -15.66 24.42 -38.85
CA ILE A 147 -16.43 24.61 -37.61
C ILE A 147 -15.67 25.55 -36.66
N ASN A 148 -16.32 26.02 -35.60
CA ASN A 148 -15.68 26.78 -34.52
C ASN A 148 -15.62 25.96 -33.22
N ILE A 149 -14.43 25.73 -32.70
CA ILE A 149 -14.22 25.22 -31.33
C ILE A 149 -13.71 26.40 -30.49
N PRO A 150 -14.38 26.77 -29.39
CA PRO A 150 -13.94 27.89 -28.57
C PRO A 150 -12.62 27.57 -27.86
N ILE A 151 -11.58 28.34 -28.19
CA ILE A 151 -10.36 28.41 -27.38
C ILE A 151 -10.71 29.15 -26.09
N SER A 152 -10.34 28.61 -24.94
CA SER A 152 -10.63 29.29 -23.67
C SER A 152 -9.80 30.58 -23.53
N PRO A 153 -10.38 31.70 -23.06
CA PRO A 153 -9.59 32.88 -22.65
C PRO A 153 -8.60 32.57 -21.52
N THR A 154 -8.81 31.47 -20.77
CA THR A 154 -7.92 30.96 -19.71
C THR A 154 -6.81 30.04 -20.20
N SER A 155 -6.78 29.66 -21.48
CA SER A 155 -5.92 28.59 -21.99
C SER A 155 -4.40 28.87 -21.93
N SER A 156 -3.96 30.02 -21.41
CA SER A 156 -2.56 30.43 -21.34
C SER A 156 -1.67 29.43 -20.58
N HIS A 157 -2.09 28.99 -19.39
CA HIS A 157 -1.34 28.04 -18.55
C HIS A 157 -1.27 26.66 -19.24
N GLY A 158 -2.41 26.11 -19.65
CA GLY A 158 -2.48 24.77 -20.24
C GLY A 158 -1.87 24.64 -21.62
N THR A 159 -1.91 25.71 -22.43
CA THR A 159 -1.17 25.80 -23.69
C THR A 159 0.34 25.77 -23.45
N HIS A 160 0.83 26.45 -22.41
CA HIS A 160 2.25 26.44 -22.04
C HIS A 160 2.69 25.05 -21.58
N VAL A 161 1.94 24.41 -20.66
CA VAL A 161 2.12 23.02 -20.18
C VAL A 161 2.13 22.02 -21.35
N ALA A 162 1.11 22.04 -22.20
CA ALA A 162 1.00 21.15 -23.34
C ALA A 162 2.14 21.37 -24.34
N GLY A 163 2.55 22.64 -24.54
CA GLY A 163 3.71 23.02 -25.35
C GLY A 163 5.02 22.41 -24.83
N ILE A 164 5.25 22.43 -23.52
CA ILE A 164 6.43 21.84 -22.88
C ILE A 164 6.47 20.32 -23.11
N CYS A 165 5.37 19.62 -22.80
CA CYS A 165 5.24 18.19 -23.09
C CYS A 165 5.49 17.88 -24.57
N SER A 166 4.93 18.68 -25.48
CA SER A 166 5.02 18.48 -26.94
C SER A 166 6.40 18.78 -27.52
N GLN A 167 7.18 19.70 -26.93
CA GLN A 167 8.59 19.91 -27.34
C GLN A 167 9.45 18.69 -27.00
N ILE A 168 9.19 18.03 -25.87
CA ILE A 168 9.88 16.78 -25.49
C ILE A 168 9.40 15.61 -26.34
N ALA A 169 8.09 15.42 -26.45
CA ALA A 169 7.46 14.29 -27.13
C ALA A 169 6.73 14.77 -28.40
N ASN A 170 7.51 15.19 -29.39
CA ASN A 170 7.03 15.87 -30.61
C ASN A 170 6.09 15.05 -31.49
N ASP A 171 6.24 13.72 -31.53
CA ASP A 171 5.38 12.80 -32.29
C ASP A 171 4.42 12.03 -31.37
N ALA A 172 4.26 12.44 -30.10
CA ALA A 172 3.22 11.91 -29.22
C ALA A 172 1.85 12.54 -29.51
N ASN A 173 0.81 11.74 -29.31
CA ASN A 173 -0.58 12.20 -29.37
C ASN A 173 -0.97 12.89 -28.06
N LEU A 174 -2.00 13.74 -28.08
CA LEU A 174 -2.51 14.41 -26.89
C LEU A 174 -3.95 13.99 -26.59
N ILE A 175 -4.29 13.90 -25.30
CA ILE A 175 -5.66 14.03 -24.80
C ILE A 175 -5.67 15.19 -23.81
N VAL A 176 -6.55 16.16 -24.01
CA VAL A 176 -6.64 17.36 -23.18
C VAL A 176 -8.01 17.44 -22.54
N VAL A 177 -8.06 17.73 -21.24
CA VAL A 177 -9.31 18.00 -20.53
C VAL A 177 -9.19 19.36 -19.86
N ARG A 178 -10.13 20.25 -20.15
CA ARG A 178 -10.27 21.53 -19.44
C ARG A 178 -11.16 21.37 -18.23
N VAL A 179 -10.67 21.84 -17.09
CA VAL A 179 -11.37 21.89 -15.78
C VAL A 179 -11.66 23.35 -15.37
N GLY A 180 -12.48 23.55 -14.34
CA GLY A 180 -12.86 24.87 -13.83
C GLY A 180 -14.02 25.55 -14.58
N ARG A 181 -15.03 26.02 -13.85
CA ARG A 181 -16.31 26.55 -14.40
C ARG A 181 -16.46 28.08 -14.39
N ARG A 182 -15.41 28.85 -14.07
CA ARG A 182 -15.51 30.31 -13.91
C ARG A 182 -14.68 31.07 -14.96
N GLN A 183 -15.08 32.32 -15.23
CA GLN A 183 -14.30 33.28 -16.05
C GLN A 183 -13.07 33.85 -15.32
N THR A 184 -12.87 33.48 -14.05
CA THR A 184 -11.73 33.89 -13.21
C THR A 184 -10.89 32.68 -12.86
N ASP A 185 -9.60 32.73 -13.17
CA ASP A 185 -8.80 31.58 -13.62
C ASP A 185 -8.11 30.75 -12.51
N SER A 186 -8.66 30.80 -11.30
CA SER A 186 -7.92 30.43 -10.09
C SER A 186 -8.35 29.12 -9.43
N PHE A 187 -9.52 28.56 -9.78
CA PHE A 187 -10.22 27.59 -8.93
C PHE A 187 -10.91 26.47 -9.72
N SER A 188 -10.51 25.22 -9.50
CA SER A 188 -11.14 23.99 -10.05
C SER A 188 -11.45 22.97 -8.94
N LYS A 189 -12.45 22.09 -9.11
CA LYS A 189 -12.84 21.10 -8.08
C LYS A 189 -12.09 19.77 -8.21
N SER A 190 -11.77 19.09 -7.11
CA SER A 190 -11.18 17.73 -7.15
C SER A 190 -11.97 16.72 -8.01
N THR A 191 -13.31 16.80 -8.00
CA THR A 191 -14.20 15.99 -8.85
C THR A 191 -13.97 16.16 -10.36
N GLU A 192 -13.60 17.35 -10.81
CA GLU A 192 -13.33 17.67 -12.22
C GLU A 192 -12.07 16.94 -12.71
N PHE A 193 -11.06 16.81 -11.84
CA PHE A 193 -9.86 16.01 -12.11
C PHE A 193 -10.14 14.51 -12.05
N MET A 194 -10.97 14.01 -11.12
CA MET A 194 -11.34 12.58 -11.09
C MET A 194 -12.02 12.16 -12.40
N ARG A 195 -12.98 12.96 -12.89
CA ARG A 195 -13.59 12.79 -14.21
C ARG A 195 -12.55 12.78 -15.33
N ALA A 196 -11.63 13.74 -15.33
CA ALA A 196 -10.61 13.89 -16.36
C ALA A 196 -9.64 12.69 -16.41
N ILE A 197 -9.20 12.19 -15.25
CA ILE A 197 -8.34 11.00 -15.13
C ILE A 197 -9.05 9.77 -15.67
N LYS A 198 -10.30 9.52 -15.25
CA LYS A 198 -11.12 8.42 -15.80
C LYS A 198 -11.19 8.48 -17.32
N PHE A 199 -11.63 9.62 -17.86
CA PHE A 199 -11.79 9.81 -19.31
C PHE A 199 -10.49 9.56 -20.08
N MET A 200 -9.36 10.06 -19.58
CA MET A 200 -8.04 9.84 -20.20
C MET A 200 -7.61 8.37 -20.17
N LEU A 201 -7.82 7.67 -19.05
CA LEU A 201 -7.42 6.27 -18.90
C LEU A 201 -8.31 5.32 -19.70
N ASP A 202 -9.63 5.55 -19.71
CA ASP A 202 -10.59 4.82 -20.56
C ASP A 202 -10.21 4.96 -22.04
N LYS A 203 -9.92 6.19 -22.51
CA LYS A 203 -9.51 6.44 -23.90
C LYS A 203 -8.12 5.89 -24.22
N ALA A 204 -7.16 5.94 -23.29
CA ALA A 204 -5.85 5.30 -23.49
C ALA A 204 -5.96 3.77 -23.62
N LEU A 205 -6.87 3.14 -22.86
CA LEU A 205 -7.17 1.71 -22.94
C LEU A 205 -7.89 1.35 -24.24
N GLU A 206 -8.90 2.13 -24.66
CA GLU A 206 -9.63 1.98 -25.94
C GLU A 206 -8.66 2.02 -27.14
N LEU A 207 -7.79 3.03 -27.18
CA LEU A 207 -6.74 3.21 -28.19
C LEU A 207 -5.58 2.22 -28.06
N LYS A 208 -5.48 1.50 -26.91
CA LYS A 208 -4.41 0.57 -26.56
C LYS A 208 -3.01 1.22 -26.54
N MET A 209 -2.96 2.51 -26.19
CA MET A 209 -1.74 3.31 -26.10
C MET A 209 -1.34 3.55 -24.63
N PRO A 210 -0.03 3.58 -24.29
CA PRO A 210 0.42 4.04 -22.98
C PRO A 210 0.26 5.57 -22.86
N ILE A 211 0.04 6.06 -21.64
CA ILE A 211 -0.27 7.48 -21.37
C ILE A 211 0.54 8.03 -20.19
N SER A 212 1.13 9.21 -20.36
CA SER A 212 1.64 10.00 -19.23
C SER A 212 0.70 11.19 -19.00
N ILE A 213 0.12 11.28 -17.81
CA ILE A 213 -0.84 12.33 -17.43
C ILE A 213 -0.12 13.39 -16.61
N ASN A 214 -0.39 14.66 -16.93
CA ASN A 214 0.14 15.83 -16.24
C ASN A 214 -0.96 16.55 -15.46
N ILE A 215 -0.74 16.77 -14.16
CA ILE A 215 -1.60 17.57 -13.28
C ILE A 215 -0.77 18.74 -12.71
N SER A 216 -1.00 19.94 -13.23
CA SER A 216 -0.29 21.18 -12.87
C SER A 216 -1.13 22.05 -11.93
N TYR A 217 -1.68 21.42 -10.89
CA TYR A 217 -2.64 21.98 -9.94
C TYR A 217 -2.41 21.41 -8.54
N GLY A 218 -2.69 22.20 -7.50
CA GLY A 218 -2.54 21.79 -6.10
C GLY A 218 -3.45 22.53 -5.12
N SER A 219 -3.56 22.00 -3.89
CA SER A 219 -4.31 22.58 -2.77
C SER A 219 -3.68 22.28 -1.41
N ASN A 220 -4.05 23.09 -0.40
CA ASN A 220 -3.77 22.88 1.02
C ASN A 220 -4.97 22.26 1.78
N GLU A 221 -6.09 21.97 1.10
CA GLU A 221 -7.36 21.48 1.69
C GLU A 221 -7.35 19.96 1.99
N GLY A 222 -6.23 19.41 2.46
CA GLY A 222 -6.09 17.99 2.81
C GLY A 222 -5.03 17.75 3.88
N SER A 223 -4.82 16.49 4.29
CA SER A 223 -3.91 16.15 5.41
C SER A 223 -2.41 16.14 5.05
N HIS A 224 -2.08 16.28 3.77
CA HIS A 224 -0.72 16.17 3.20
C HIS A 224 -0.01 14.81 3.48
N LYS A 225 -0.73 13.79 3.99
CA LYS A 225 -0.21 12.42 4.18
C LYS A 225 -0.66 11.40 3.12
N GLY A 226 -1.30 11.83 2.03
CA GLY A 226 -1.74 10.94 0.94
C GLY A 226 -3.11 10.28 1.13
N LEU A 227 -3.96 10.78 2.05
CA LEU A 227 -5.10 10.04 2.59
C LEU A 227 -6.50 10.56 2.18
N SER A 228 -6.64 11.66 1.44
CA SER A 228 -7.96 12.09 0.92
C SER A 228 -8.54 11.09 -0.08
N LEU A 229 -9.87 11.07 -0.30
CA LEU A 229 -10.46 10.18 -1.30
C LEU A 229 -9.91 10.47 -2.71
N PHE A 230 -9.62 11.73 -3.01
CA PHE A 230 -8.98 12.15 -4.26
C PHE A 230 -7.58 11.53 -4.44
N GLU A 231 -6.75 11.54 -3.39
CA GLU A 231 -5.40 10.94 -3.44
C GLU A 231 -5.46 9.41 -3.54
N GLN A 232 -6.36 8.76 -2.78
CA GLN A 232 -6.58 7.32 -2.85
C GLN A 232 -7.04 6.89 -4.24
N TYR A 233 -8.02 7.59 -4.82
CA TYR A 233 -8.48 7.37 -6.19
C TYR A 233 -7.35 7.55 -7.21
N ILE A 234 -6.56 8.62 -7.09
CA ILE A 234 -5.39 8.86 -7.95
C ILE A 234 -4.36 7.74 -7.83
N ASP A 235 -4.12 7.22 -6.63
CA ASP A 235 -3.21 6.11 -6.38
C ASP A 235 -3.76 4.75 -6.85
N GLU A 236 -5.08 4.56 -6.92
CA GLU A 236 -5.67 3.41 -7.58
C GLU A 236 -5.52 3.53 -9.11
N MET A 237 -5.86 4.69 -9.67
CA MET A 237 -5.73 4.99 -11.09
C MET A 237 -4.27 4.95 -11.57
N ALA A 238 -3.28 5.30 -10.74
CA ALA A 238 -1.86 5.13 -11.02
C ALA A 238 -1.41 3.65 -11.11
N GLY A 239 -2.29 2.69 -10.82
CA GLY A 239 -2.12 1.26 -11.09
C GLY A 239 -2.95 0.74 -12.27
N PHE A 240 -3.87 1.53 -12.82
CA PHE A 240 -4.79 1.12 -13.90
C PHE A 240 -4.19 1.37 -15.29
N TRP A 241 -4.17 0.34 -16.15
CA TRP A 241 -3.58 0.40 -17.49
C TRP A 241 -2.10 0.85 -17.47
N LYS A 242 -1.51 1.12 -18.65
CA LYS A 242 -0.09 1.45 -18.83
C LYS A 242 0.15 2.96 -18.68
N ASN A 243 0.01 3.47 -17.46
CA ASN A 243 0.06 4.90 -17.19
C ASN A 243 1.16 5.35 -16.22
N ASN A 244 1.42 6.66 -16.23
CA ASN A 244 2.07 7.40 -15.16
C ASN A 244 1.37 8.75 -14.97
N ILE A 245 0.90 9.03 -13.76
CA ILE A 245 0.44 10.37 -13.36
C ILE A 245 1.61 11.15 -12.75
N CYS A 246 1.84 12.35 -13.25
CA CYS A 246 2.81 13.34 -12.76
C CYS A 246 2.04 14.52 -12.15
N VAL A 247 2.46 14.98 -10.97
CA VAL A 247 1.77 16.05 -10.22
C VAL A 247 2.78 17.13 -9.78
N ALA A 248 2.40 18.39 -9.86
CA ALA A 248 3.19 19.50 -9.33
C ALA A 248 3.35 19.42 -7.81
N ALA A 249 4.51 19.80 -7.29
CA ALA A 249 4.75 19.82 -5.84
C ALA A 249 4.05 20.98 -5.12
N GLY A 250 3.67 22.06 -5.80
CA GLY A 250 3.10 23.25 -5.18
C GLY A 250 4.10 24.40 -5.02
N ASN A 251 3.62 25.64 -5.07
CA ASN A 251 4.42 26.87 -4.98
C ASN A 251 4.38 27.54 -3.58
N ASN A 252 4.08 26.78 -2.52
CA ASN A 252 3.78 27.31 -1.18
C ASN A 252 4.99 27.35 -0.21
N GLY A 253 6.17 26.86 -0.62
CA GLY A 253 7.34 26.66 0.26
C GLY A 253 7.97 27.92 0.87
N ASP A 254 7.77 29.09 0.28
CA ASP A 254 8.21 30.41 0.77
C ASP A 254 7.05 31.28 1.30
N LYS A 255 5.79 30.87 1.06
CA LYS A 255 4.60 31.72 1.24
C LYS A 255 4.15 31.84 2.69
N GLY A 256 4.52 30.89 3.53
CA GLY A 256 4.17 30.88 4.95
C GLY A 256 2.71 30.52 5.25
N GLY A 257 2.05 29.79 4.34
CA GLY A 257 0.68 29.27 4.50
C GLY A 257 0.57 28.02 5.38
N HIS A 258 1.68 27.45 5.87
CA HIS A 258 1.71 26.28 6.77
C HIS A 258 2.36 26.60 8.11
N LYS A 259 1.83 25.99 9.18
CA LYS A 259 2.43 25.91 10.51
C LYS A 259 2.26 24.52 11.10
N ASN A 260 3.36 23.89 11.49
CA ASN A 260 3.36 22.77 12.44
C ASN A 260 3.54 23.32 13.88
N ILE A 261 2.80 22.75 14.83
CA ILE A 261 3.00 22.92 16.27
C ILE A 261 3.06 21.56 16.97
N ASN A 262 3.60 21.54 18.19
CA ASN A 262 3.50 20.41 19.08
C ASN A 262 2.94 20.85 20.44
N ILE A 263 1.73 20.38 20.78
CA ILE A 263 1.06 20.62 22.06
C ILE A 263 1.74 19.76 23.13
N LYS A 264 2.07 20.33 24.29
CA LYS A 264 2.83 19.63 25.34
C LYS A 264 2.26 19.82 26.74
N GLY A 265 2.17 18.71 27.48
CA GLY A 265 1.75 18.71 28.88
C GLY A 265 0.34 19.29 29.05
N SER A 266 0.17 20.08 30.12
CA SER A 266 -1.06 20.82 30.40
C SER A 266 -1.03 22.29 29.94
N ASP A 267 0.02 22.71 29.21
CA ASP A 267 0.23 24.11 28.83
C ASP A 267 -0.52 24.49 27.55
N ARG A 268 -1.02 25.73 27.49
CA ARG A 268 -1.66 26.24 26.27
C ARG A 268 -0.64 26.48 25.16
N THR A 269 -0.98 26.10 23.94
CA THR A 269 -0.12 26.31 22.75
C THR A 269 -0.78 27.32 21.81
N GLU A 270 0.00 28.18 21.16
CA GLU A 270 -0.50 29.24 20.27
C GLU A 270 0.17 29.20 18.89
N ALA A 271 -0.62 29.44 17.84
CA ALA A 271 -0.13 29.71 16.50
C ALA A 271 -0.65 31.07 16.02
N GLU A 272 0.26 32.00 15.71
CA GLU A 272 -0.08 33.36 15.27
C GLU A 272 -0.02 33.48 13.75
N PHE A 273 -1.04 34.13 13.17
CA PHE A 273 -1.10 34.43 11.75
C PHE A 273 -1.58 35.86 11.49
N ILE A 274 -1.11 36.45 10.40
CA ILE A 274 -1.54 37.75 9.91
C ILE A 274 -2.69 37.54 8.93
N VAL A 275 -3.74 38.36 9.03
CA VAL A 275 -4.72 38.57 7.97
C VAL A 275 -4.39 39.89 7.28
N GLY A 276 -4.18 39.85 5.97
CA GLY A 276 -3.91 41.02 5.14
C GLY A 276 -5.15 41.85 4.80
N PRO A 277 -4.98 42.99 4.12
CA PRO A 277 -6.10 43.82 3.68
C PRO A 277 -6.95 43.13 2.59
N ASN A 278 -8.25 43.46 2.58
CA ASN A 278 -9.26 43.03 1.60
C ASN A 278 -9.64 41.54 1.59
N GLU A 279 -9.13 40.72 2.51
CA GLU A 279 -9.51 39.30 2.63
C GLU A 279 -11.01 39.17 2.94
N LYS A 280 -11.77 38.40 2.16
CA LYS A 280 -13.22 38.22 2.38
C LYS A 280 -13.63 36.85 2.92
N LEU A 281 -12.79 35.84 2.68
CA LEU A 281 -13.00 34.45 3.05
C LEU A 281 -11.64 33.80 3.32
N LEU A 282 -11.48 33.12 4.45
CA LEU A 282 -10.28 32.38 4.81
C LEU A 282 -10.71 31.04 5.44
N ASN A 283 -10.31 29.92 4.81
CA ASN A 283 -10.55 28.57 5.34
C ASN A 283 -9.26 28.05 5.98
N ILE A 284 -9.22 27.98 7.31
CA ILE A 284 -8.10 27.40 8.04
C ILE A 284 -8.39 25.91 8.24
N ASN A 285 -7.44 25.06 7.87
CA ASN A 285 -7.50 23.62 8.06
C ASN A 285 -6.50 23.19 9.13
N ILE A 286 -6.95 22.40 10.11
CA ILE A 286 -6.13 21.90 11.21
C ILE A 286 -6.21 20.36 11.19
N TRP A 287 -5.05 19.72 11.21
CA TRP A 287 -4.90 18.26 11.15
C TRP A 287 -4.07 17.78 12.34
N PRO A 288 -4.72 17.47 13.47
CA PRO A 288 -4.12 16.70 14.55
C PRO A 288 -4.13 15.20 14.22
N ASP A 289 -3.18 14.45 14.79
CA ASP A 289 -3.25 13.00 14.81
C ASP A 289 -4.42 12.53 15.71
N TYR A 290 -5.10 11.43 15.33
CA TYR A 290 -6.44 11.08 15.84
C TYR A 290 -6.57 10.84 17.35
N ILE A 291 -5.45 10.65 18.06
CA ILE A 291 -5.39 10.30 19.48
C ILE A 291 -5.26 11.53 20.40
N ASP A 292 -5.13 12.73 19.82
CA ASP A 292 -5.02 13.98 20.57
C ASP A 292 -6.39 14.67 20.71
N ASP A 293 -6.83 14.86 21.95
CA ASP A 293 -8.01 15.61 22.35
C ASP A 293 -7.62 16.97 22.95
N PHE A 294 -8.19 18.05 22.41
CA PHE A 294 -7.95 19.41 22.86
C PHE A 294 -9.12 20.34 22.48
N TYR A 295 -9.22 21.48 23.16
CA TYR A 295 -10.04 22.61 22.71
C TYR A 295 -9.21 23.51 21.79
N VAL A 296 -9.82 24.04 20.73
CA VAL A 296 -9.22 25.09 19.88
C VAL A 296 -10.17 26.28 19.71
N TYR A 297 -9.63 27.51 19.75
CA TYR A 297 -10.39 28.74 19.51
C TYR A 297 -9.54 29.82 18.82
N LEU A 298 -10.19 30.80 18.22
CA LEU A 298 -9.52 31.98 17.65
C LEU A 298 -9.55 33.16 18.61
N VAL A 299 -8.50 33.97 18.58
CA VAL A 299 -8.44 35.31 19.19
C VAL A 299 -8.17 36.36 18.12
N SER A 300 -8.98 37.42 18.09
CA SER A 300 -8.91 38.50 17.10
C SER A 300 -7.84 39.56 17.44
N PRO A 301 -7.50 40.46 16.49
CA PRO A 301 -6.61 41.59 16.74
C PRO A 301 -7.08 42.57 17.84
N SER A 302 -8.38 42.57 18.22
CA SER A 302 -8.88 43.33 19.39
C SER A 302 -8.89 42.52 20.70
N ASN A 303 -8.24 41.35 20.70
CA ASN A 303 -8.12 40.41 21.81
C ASN A 303 -9.47 39.81 22.28
N LYS A 304 -10.41 39.62 21.35
CA LYS A 304 -11.67 38.90 21.60
C LYS A 304 -11.54 37.44 21.18
N GLN A 305 -11.99 36.52 22.04
CA GLN A 305 -11.99 35.09 21.75
C GLN A 305 -13.30 34.61 21.12
N THR A 306 -13.24 33.54 20.33
CA THR A 306 -14.43 32.74 19.97
C THR A 306 -14.82 31.80 21.11
N GLN A 307 -15.99 31.19 21.01
CA GLN A 307 -16.27 29.90 21.66
C GLN A 307 -15.22 28.84 21.26
N SER A 308 -14.97 27.88 22.14
CA SER A 308 -14.11 26.72 21.89
C SER A 308 -14.75 25.70 20.97
N ILE A 309 -13.92 25.10 20.11
CA ILE A 309 -14.25 23.98 19.24
C ILE A 309 -13.65 22.70 19.87
N SER A 310 -14.44 21.63 19.93
CA SER A 310 -14.08 20.28 20.40
C SER A 310 -14.91 19.24 19.62
N LEU A 311 -14.59 17.94 19.75
CA LEU A 311 -15.42 16.86 19.19
C LEU A 311 -16.91 17.01 19.59
N SER A 312 -17.14 17.42 20.83
CA SER A 312 -18.45 17.62 21.45
C SER A 312 -19.12 18.97 21.18
N SER A 313 -18.49 19.91 20.46
CA SER A 313 -19.03 21.27 20.27
C SER A 313 -20.02 21.43 19.12
N GLY A 314 -20.01 20.51 18.15
CA GLY A 314 -20.75 20.66 16.89
C GLY A 314 -20.27 21.87 16.06
N GLU A 315 -21.15 22.44 15.21
CA GLU A 315 -20.83 23.64 14.40
C GLU A 315 -20.90 24.93 15.22
N VAL A 316 -19.73 25.35 15.71
CA VAL A 316 -19.52 26.56 16.49
C VAL A 316 -19.62 27.80 15.59
N LYS A 317 -20.47 28.78 15.97
CA LYS A 317 -20.71 30.01 15.19
C LYS A 317 -20.46 31.26 16.04
N ASN A 318 -19.59 32.15 15.57
CA ASN A 318 -19.24 33.39 16.23
C ASN A 318 -19.33 34.59 15.27
N ILE A 319 -19.51 35.79 15.82
CA ILE A 319 -19.23 37.04 15.12
C ILE A 319 -18.35 37.89 16.05
N ILE A 320 -17.08 38.06 15.72
CA ILE A 320 -16.15 38.92 16.45
C ILE A 320 -15.46 39.86 15.47
N ASP A 321 -15.42 41.15 15.81
CA ASP A 321 -14.84 42.22 14.97
C ASP A 321 -15.27 42.12 13.50
N GLN A 322 -16.59 42.21 13.29
CA GLN A 322 -17.31 42.11 12.01
C GLN A 322 -17.12 40.79 11.24
N THR A 323 -16.14 39.96 11.63
CA THR A 323 -15.80 38.68 11.04
C THR A 323 -16.74 37.60 11.56
N ARG A 324 -17.44 36.95 10.64
CA ARG A 324 -18.25 35.76 10.92
C ARG A 324 -17.34 34.54 10.88
N ILE A 325 -17.34 33.75 11.95
CA ILE A 325 -16.46 32.58 12.10
C ILE A 325 -17.34 31.34 12.32
N LYS A 326 -17.14 30.33 11.48
CA LYS A 326 -17.67 28.97 11.63
C LYS A 326 -16.50 28.03 11.99
N GLY A 327 -16.69 27.16 12.97
CA GLY A 327 -15.73 26.12 13.34
C GLY A 327 -16.39 24.75 13.46
N TYR A 328 -15.71 23.70 13.02
CA TYR A 328 -16.20 22.31 13.15
C TYR A 328 -15.03 21.34 13.37
N PHE A 329 -15.14 20.50 14.40
CA PHE A 329 -14.23 19.36 14.63
C PHE A 329 -14.86 18.12 14.02
N TYR A 330 -14.21 17.50 13.03
CA TYR A 330 -14.72 16.31 12.38
C TYR A 330 -14.37 15.04 13.17
N PRO A 331 -15.30 14.06 13.26
CA PRO A 331 -14.97 12.73 13.73
C PRO A 331 -13.99 12.02 12.78
N ILE A 332 -13.50 10.85 13.20
CA ILE A 332 -12.49 10.08 12.46
C ILE A 332 -13.12 9.45 11.20
N PRO A 333 -12.64 9.75 9.97
CA PRO A 333 -13.17 9.17 8.74
C PRO A 333 -12.78 7.68 8.60
N PRO A 334 -13.57 6.85 7.89
CA PRO A 334 -13.38 5.39 7.85
C PRO A 334 -12.06 4.90 7.22
N TYR A 335 -11.30 5.78 6.57
CA TYR A 335 -10.09 5.45 5.81
C TYR A 335 -8.81 6.17 6.30
N SER A 336 -8.86 6.95 7.40
CA SER A 336 -7.71 7.76 7.83
C SER A 336 -7.65 8.00 9.34
N LEU A 337 -6.50 7.67 9.96
CA LEU A 337 -6.17 7.94 11.36
C LEU A 337 -5.75 9.40 11.62
N ILE A 338 -6.40 10.35 10.96
CA ILE A 338 -6.15 11.79 11.10
C ILE A 338 -7.50 12.49 11.17
N ARG A 339 -7.72 13.29 12.22
CA ARG A 339 -8.94 14.11 12.36
C ARG A 339 -8.75 15.42 11.59
N ARG A 340 -9.86 16.09 11.26
CA ARG A 340 -9.87 17.43 10.66
C ARG A 340 -10.57 18.40 11.60
N ILE A 341 -10.09 19.63 11.66
CA ILE A 341 -10.86 20.78 12.16
C ILE A 341 -10.84 21.83 11.05
N THR A 342 -11.99 22.40 10.71
CA THR A 342 -12.06 23.57 9.82
C THR A 342 -12.47 24.80 10.62
N ILE A 343 -11.86 25.93 10.29
CA ILE A 343 -12.28 27.24 10.79
C ILE A 343 -12.42 28.18 9.58
N GLN A 344 -13.65 28.49 9.21
CA GLN A 344 -13.98 29.42 8.13
C GLN A 344 -14.24 30.81 8.71
N MET A 345 -13.40 31.77 8.34
CA MET A 345 -13.57 33.20 8.63
C MET A 345 -14.13 33.90 7.38
N SER A 346 -15.11 34.78 7.55
CA SER A 346 -15.77 35.45 6.42
C SER A 346 -16.32 36.83 6.79
N SER A 347 -16.44 37.71 5.79
CA SER A 347 -17.00 39.06 5.96
C SER A 347 -17.66 39.56 4.67
N LEU A 348 -18.54 40.56 4.79
CA LEU A 348 -19.15 41.23 3.63
C LEU A 348 -18.21 42.27 3.01
N GLU A 349 -17.49 43.01 3.87
CA GLU A 349 -16.50 44.01 3.46
C GLU A 349 -15.11 43.35 3.39
N TYR A 350 -14.52 43.05 4.55
CA TYR A 350 -13.28 42.29 4.71
C TYR A 350 -13.19 41.73 6.13
N ILE A 351 -12.43 40.66 6.31
CA ILE A 351 -12.02 40.08 7.59
C ILE A 351 -11.09 41.10 8.26
N ASN A 352 -11.20 41.30 9.58
CA ASN A 352 -10.43 42.31 10.28
C ASN A 352 -8.90 42.07 10.14
N PRO A 353 -8.13 42.96 9.50
CA PRO A 353 -6.70 42.74 9.28
C PRO A 353 -5.88 42.83 10.58
N GLY A 354 -4.68 42.24 10.57
CA GLY A 354 -3.76 42.21 11.71
C GLY A 354 -3.48 40.80 12.22
N ILE A 355 -2.89 40.70 13.41
CA ILE A 355 -2.49 39.41 13.99
C ILE A 355 -3.68 38.75 14.68
N TRP A 356 -4.04 37.57 14.20
CA TRP A 356 -4.95 36.62 14.82
C TRP A 356 -4.16 35.49 15.49
N LYS A 357 -4.74 34.86 16.51
CA LYS A 357 -4.16 33.68 17.18
C LYS A 357 -5.10 32.49 17.07
N ILE A 358 -4.54 31.32 16.84
CA ILE A 358 -5.19 30.02 17.05
C ILE A 358 -4.65 29.48 18.37
N VAL A 359 -5.51 29.25 19.36
CA VAL A 359 -5.12 28.85 20.72
C VAL A 359 -5.63 27.44 21.01
N PHE A 360 -4.73 26.58 21.48
CA PHE A 360 -4.95 25.17 21.77
C PHE A 360 -4.83 24.93 23.28
N ILE A 361 -5.80 24.24 23.87
CA ILE A 361 -5.79 23.82 25.29
C ILE A 361 -5.92 22.30 25.35
N PRO A 362 -4.92 21.55 25.87
CA PRO A 362 -4.94 20.09 25.91
C PRO A 362 -6.05 19.52 26.81
N ILE A 363 -6.55 18.32 26.48
CA ILE A 363 -7.46 17.51 27.30
C ILE A 363 -6.79 16.17 27.65
N ASP A 364 -6.58 15.30 26.65
CA ASP A 364 -5.61 14.19 26.69
C ASP A 364 -4.80 14.26 25.38
N VAL A 365 -3.48 14.31 25.48
CA VAL A 365 -2.59 14.57 24.33
C VAL A 365 -1.42 13.60 24.41
N VAL A 366 -1.27 12.78 23.37
CA VAL A 366 -0.29 11.69 23.29
C VAL A 366 0.81 12.03 22.28
N SER A 367 0.46 12.59 21.12
CA SER A 367 1.43 13.03 20.12
C SER A 367 1.66 14.55 20.19
N GLY A 368 0.56 15.30 20.37
CA GLY A 368 0.52 16.76 20.28
C GLY A 368 0.81 17.34 18.90
N ASN A 369 1.08 16.51 17.88
CA ASN A 369 1.49 16.94 16.54
C ASN A 369 0.29 17.48 15.76
N VAL A 370 0.32 18.77 15.45
CA VAL A 370 -0.78 19.44 14.73
C VAL A 370 -0.23 20.27 13.57
N ASN A 371 -0.73 19.99 12.37
CA ASN A 371 -0.41 20.76 11.16
C ASN A 371 -1.58 21.69 10.83
N ILE A 372 -1.27 22.95 10.56
CA ILE A 372 -2.24 24.03 10.35
C ILE A 372 -1.95 24.68 9.00
N TYR A 373 -2.94 24.71 8.12
CA TYR A 373 -2.83 25.29 6.79
C TYR A 373 -3.84 26.42 6.59
N LEU A 374 -3.36 27.50 6.01
CA LEU A 374 -4.19 28.50 5.32
C LEU A 374 -4.46 27.99 3.89
N PRO A 375 -5.39 28.62 3.13
CA PRO A 375 -5.51 28.39 1.69
C PRO A 375 -4.18 28.63 0.97
N THR A 376 -4.06 28.13 -0.25
CA THR A 376 -2.90 28.37 -1.10
C THR A 376 -2.77 29.86 -1.41
N SER A 377 -1.52 30.34 -1.53
CA SER A 377 -1.21 31.77 -1.55
C SER A 377 -1.76 32.53 -2.76
N GLU A 378 -2.06 31.80 -3.83
CA GLU A 378 -2.51 32.29 -5.11
C GLU A 378 -3.97 32.81 -5.06
N GLY A 379 -4.75 32.37 -4.08
CA GLY A 379 -6.06 32.92 -3.70
C GLY A 379 -6.05 34.00 -2.61
N LEU A 380 -4.88 34.41 -2.08
CA LEU A 380 -4.75 35.26 -0.88
C LEU A 380 -3.96 36.56 -1.11
N SER A 381 -4.06 37.49 -0.15
CA SER A 381 -3.13 38.61 -0.02
C SER A 381 -1.75 38.12 0.42
N ARG A 382 -0.68 38.71 -0.13
CA ARG A 382 0.72 38.41 0.22
C ARG A 382 1.08 38.69 1.69
N GLU A 383 0.24 39.42 2.41
CA GLU A 383 0.37 39.68 3.84
C GLU A 383 -0.26 38.58 4.71
N THR A 384 -1.14 37.75 4.15
CA THR A 384 -1.89 36.70 4.87
C THR A 384 -1.06 35.43 5.00
N ARG A 385 -0.43 35.24 6.17
CA ARG A 385 0.53 34.15 6.44
C ARG A 385 0.76 33.95 7.94
N PHE A 386 1.31 32.80 8.34
CA PHE A 386 1.78 32.62 9.71
C PHE A 386 2.93 33.57 10.05
N VAL A 387 2.98 34.04 11.30
CA VAL A 387 4.06 34.90 11.82
C VAL A 387 5.39 34.13 11.90
N SER A 388 5.32 32.84 12.24
CA SER A 388 6.45 31.91 12.33
C SER A 388 6.11 30.61 11.57
N PRO A 389 6.13 30.60 10.23
CA PRO A 389 5.67 29.46 9.43
C PRO A 389 6.62 28.25 9.51
N THR A 390 6.09 27.08 9.16
CA THR A 390 6.87 25.85 8.96
C THR A 390 7.09 25.61 7.48
N LYS A 391 8.34 25.34 7.05
CA LYS A 391 8.69 25.15 5.64
C LYS A 391 8.41 23.74 5.10
N ARG A 392 8.60 22.72 5.95
CA ARG A 392 8.33 21.30 5.68
C ARG A 392 6.82 21.05 5.52
N ALA A 393 6.47 19.93 4.89
CA ALA A 393 5.09 19.54 4.58
C ALA A 393 4.29 20.61 3.79
N THR A 394 4.95 21.31 2.86
CA THR A 394 4.34 22.29 1.96
C THR A 394 4.08 21.74 0.54
N VAL A 395 4.27 20.44 0.32
CA VAL A 395 3.84 19.77 -0.92
C VAL A 395 2.32 19.70 -0.98
N THR A 396 1.70 20.34 -1.97
CA THR A 396 0.24 20.42 -2.10
C THR A 396 -0.42 19.11 -2.51
N VAL A 397 -1.63 18.85 -2.02
CA VAL A 397 -2.51 17.75 -2.47
C VAL A 397 -2.91 17.99 -3.94
N PRO A 398 -2.87 16.99 -4.84
CA PRO A 398 -2.64 15.55 -4.62
C PRO A 398 -1.18 15.11 -4.81
N GLY A 399 -0.21 16.03 -4.81
CA GLY A 399 1.22 15.73 -4.87
C GLY A 399 1.74 14.89 -3.70
N THR A 400 0.94 14.72 -2.64
CA THR A 400 1.22 13.84 -1.50
C THR A 400 0.76 12.39 -1.70
N ALA A 401 0.03 12.05 -2.77
CA ALA A 401 -0.30 10.66 -3.13
C ALA A 401 0.96 9.79 -3.39
N SER A 402 0.93 8.51 -3.01
CA SER A 402 2.15 7.69 -2.88
C SER A 402 2.74 7.24 -4.22
N LYS A 403 1.91 6.94 -5.22
CA LYS A 403 2.32 6.32 -6.50
C LYS A 403 2.57 7.34 -7.60
N VAL A 404 1.94 8.51 -7.57
CA VAL A 404 2.21 9.58 -8.56
C VAL A 404 3.65 10.06 -8.50
N VAL A 405 4.19 10.53 -9.62
CA VAL A 405 5.52 11.16 -9.65
C VAL A 405 5.35 12.65 -9.32
N THR A 406 5.69 13.04 -8.10
CA THR A 406 5.56 14.45 -7.67
C THR A 406 6.81 15.24 -8.00
N VAL A 407 6.64 16.40 -8.64
CA VAL A 407 7.72 17.14 -9.27
C VAL A 407 7.86 18.53 -8.66
N GLY A 408 8.96 18.76 -7.95
CA GLY A 408 9.36 20.08 -7.46
C GLY A 408 10.17 20.88 -8.48
N SER A 409 10.48 22.13 -8.14
CA SER A 409 11.12 23.10 -9.04
C SER A 409 12.59 23.37 -8.70
N PHE A 410 13.41 23.60 -9.72
CA PHE A 410 14.75 24.19 -9.58
C PHE A 410 15.08 25.22 -10.68
N ASN A 411 15.99 26.14 -10.37
CA ASN A 411 16.54 27.08 -11.35
C ASN A 411 17.65 26.42 -12.16
N SER A 412 17.37 26.08 -13.43
CA SER A 412 18.29 25.32 -14.29
C SER A 412 19.53 26.09 -14.79
N ARG A 413 19.71 27.35 -14.37
CA ARG A 413 20.95 28.13 -14.57
C ARG A 413 21.90 28.09 -13.37
N THR A 414 21.39 27.72 -12.20
CA THR A 414 22.16 27.78 -10.93
C THR A 414 22.12 26.49 -10.10
N ASP A 415 21.32 25.50 -10.51
CA ASP A 415 21.08 24.24 -9.79
C ASP A 415 20.57 24.39 -8.34
N ASN A 416 20.03 25.58 -8.01
CA ASN A 416 19.36 25.82 -6.74
C ASN A 416 17.89 25.37 -6.80
N VAL A 417 17.41 24.74 -5.71
CA VAL A 417 15.98 24.49 -5.51
C VAL A 417 15.24 25.81 -5.49
N SER A 418 14.12 25.90 -6.23
CA SER A 418 13.32 27.12 -6.27
C SER A 418 12.67 27.37 -4.92
N ILE A 419 12.79 28.59 -4.40
CA ILE A 419 12.41 28.92 -3.00
C ILE A 419 10.94 28.60 -2.69
N PHE A 420 10.07 28.67 -3.70
CA PHE A 420 8.64 28.39 -3.61
C PHE A 420 8.27 26.91 -3.66
N SER A 421 9.17 26.03 -4.10
CA SER A 421 8.86 24.61 -4.30
C SER A 421 8.44 23.97 -2.98
N GLY A 422 7.28 23.32 -2.97
CA GLY A 422 6.77 22.60 -1.80
C GLY A 422 7.76 21.53 -1.33
N GLU A 423 8.00 21.48 -0.02
CA GLU A 423 8.88 20.52 0.63
C GLU A 423 8.07 19.42 1.34
N GLY A 424 8.54 18.17 1.29
CA GLY A 424 7.97 17.09 2.08
C GLY A 424 8.32 17.18 3.56
N ASP A 425 8.12 16.07 4.27
CA ASP A 425 8.64 15.90 5.64
C ASP A 425 8.97 14.42 5.90
N ILE A 426 10.18 14.02 5.51
CA ILE A 426 10.68 12.64 5.59
C ILE A 426 10.73 12.12 7.03
N GLU A 427 10.95 12.99 8.02
CA GLU A 427 10.88 12.64 9.45
C GLU A 427 9.49 12.13 9.85
N ASN A 428 8.44 12.61 9.17
CA ASN A 428 7.05 12.20 9.35
C ASN A 428 6.54 11.29 8.20
N GLY A 429 7.44 10.65 7.45
CA GLY A 429 7.12 9.71 6.38
C GLY A 429 6.64 10.33 5.06
N ILE A 430 6.61 11.66 4.93
CA ILE A 430 6.19 12.34 3.70
C ILE A 430 7.39 12.47 2.75
N TYR A 431 7.73 11.37 2.08
CA TYR A 431 8.83 11.26 1.10
C TYR A 431 8.51 11.98 -0.23
N LYS A 432 8.42 13.31 -0.19
CA LYS A 432 8.07 14.18 -1.33
C LYS A 432 8.97 15.44 -1.40
N PRO A 433 9.09 16.09 -2.57
CA PRO A 433 8.70 15.60 -3.90
C PRO A 433 9.48 14.31 -4.28
N ASP A 434 9.11 13.63 -5.36
CA ASP A 434 9.87 12.45 -5.81
C ASP A 434 11.20 12.90 -6.45
N LEU A 435 11.18 13.97 -7.25
CA LEU A 435 12.36 14.60 -7.83
C LEU A 435 12.08 16.07 -8.19
N LEU A 436 13.12 16.83 -8.53
CA LEU A 436 13.00 18.17 -9.09
C LEU A 436 13.17 18.16 -10.60
N ALA A 437 12.34 18.92 -11.31
CA ALA A 437 12.61 19.34 -12.67
C ALA A 437 12.65 20.88 -12.73
N PRO A 438 13.15 21.48 -13.81
CA PRO A 438 13.31 22.93 -13.84
C PRO A 438 11.98 23.68 -13.71
N GLY A 439 11.98 24.87 -13.11
CA GLY A 439 10.80 25.75 -12.96
C GLY A 439 11.12 27.25 -12.90
N GLU A 440 12.24 27.68 -13.53
CA GLU A 440 12.64 29.09 -13.75
C GLU A 440 13.48 29.21 -15.08
N ASP A 441 13.07 30.01 -16.11
CA ASP A 441 13.49 30.22 -17.57
C ASP A 441 12.84 29.64 -18.92
N ILE A 442 11.89 28.66 -19.08
CA ILE A 442 11.29 28.31 -20.42
C ILE A 442 10.25 29.30 -20.94
N VAL A 443 10.56 29.90 -22.07
CA VAL A 443 10.67 29.20 -23.36
C VAL A 443 9.56 28.19 -23.78
N SER A 444 8.27 28.48 -23.60
CA SER A 444 7.18 27.70 -24.26
C SER A 444 6.20 28.61 -24.99
N VAL A 445 5.23 28.01 -25.69
CA VAL A 445 4.18 28.69 -26.45
C VAL A 445 3.02 29.18 -25.57
N LEU A 446 2.39 30.26 -26.03
CA LEU A 446 1.17 30.86 -25.49
C LEU A 446 0.09 30.89 -26.60
N PRO A 447 -1.20 31.06 -26.23
CA PRO A 447 -2.29 31.24 -27.19
C PRO A 447 -1.99 32.33 -28.23
N GLY A 448 -2.41 32.09 -29.48
CA GLY A 448 -2.07 32.92 -30.64
C GLY A 448 -0.64 32.76 -31.17
N GLY A 449 0.14 31.81 -30.65
CA GLY A 449 1.45 31.41 -31.21
C GLY A 449 2.64 32.26 -30.77
N ASN A 450 2.48 33.10 -29.75
CA ASN A 450 3.60 33.80 -29.11
C ASN A 450 4.39 32.85 -28.19
N THR A 451 5.58 33.25 -27.74
CA THR A 451 6.38 32.50 -26.75
C THR A 451 6.55 33.32 -25.45
N GLY A 452 6.54 32.66 -24.28
CA GLY A 452 6.15 33.31 -23.01
C GLY A 452 7.00 33.10 -21.74
N ALA A 453 7.37 34.23 -21.12
CA ALA A 453 7.86 34.48 -19.75
C ALA A 453 6.89 34.11 -18.58
N LEU A 454 7.20 33.17 -17.66
CA LEU A 454 6.31 32.71 -16.54
C LEU A 454 7.19 32.04 -15.38
N THR A 455 6.74 31.58 -14.18
CA THR A 455 7.61 30.93 -13.11
C THR A 455 6.95 29.97 -12.03
N GLY A 456 7.33 28.68 -11.91
CA GLY A 456 6.75 27.75 -10.91
C GLY A 456 6.89 26.22 -11.12
N THR A 457 6.40 25.41 -10.17
CA THR A 457 6.47 23.92 -10.18
C THR A 457 5.59 23.24 -11.23
N SER A 458 4.50 23.89 -11.64
CA SER A 458 3.57 23.37 -12.66
C SER A 458 4.23 23.04 -14.00
N MET A 459 5.42 23.56 -14.28
CA MET A 459 6.11 23.31 -15.54
C MET A 459 7.44 22.55 -15.38
N ALA A 460 7.85 22.31 -14.14
CA ALA A 460 8.70 21.17 -13.80
C ALA A 460 7.98 19.85 -14.13
N THR A 461 6.70 19.71 -13.75
CA THR A 461 5.88 18.51 -13.99
C THR A 461 5.87 18.01 -15.47
N PRO A 462 5.56 18.84 -16.48
CA PRO A 462 5.57 18.44 -17.89
C PRO A 462 6.96 18.10 -18.44
N HIS A 463 8.08 18.51 -17.80
CA HIS A 463 9.40 17.95 -18.14
C HIS A 463 9.45 16.44 -17.88
N VAL A 464 8.86 16.01 -16.77
CA VAL A 464 8.80 14.60 -16.38
C VAL A 464 7.77 13.87 -17.24
N THR A 465 6.58 14.43 -17.44
CA THR A 465 5.54 13.84 -18.31
C THR A 465 6.05 13.57 -19.73
N GLY A 466 6.69 14.55 -20.38
CA GLY A 466 7.28 14.35 -21.71
C GLY A 466 8.45 13.36 -21.71
N SER A 467 9.27 13.34 -20.65
CA SER A 467 10.35 12.37 -20.49
C SER A 467 9.83 10.93 -20.35
N ILE A 468 8.73 10.75 -19.62
CA ILE A 468 8.04 9.47 -19.48
C ILE A 468 7.47 9.01 -20.83
N ALA A 469 6.88 9.90 -21.63
CA ALA A 469 6.40 9.57 -22.97
C ALA A 469 7.53 9.01 -23.88
N LEU A 470 8.74 9.58 -23.83
CA LEU A 470 9.92 9.03 -24.54
C LEU A 470 10.30 7.62 -24.05
N LEU A 471 10.28 7.41 -22.72
CA LEU A 471 10.61 6.12 -22.11
C LEU A 471 9.52 5.07 -22.36
N MET A 472 8.25 5.46 -22.45
CA MET A 472 7.12 4.62 -22.85
C MET A 472 7.16 4.24 -24.34
N GLU A 473 7.60 5.14 -25.23
CA GLU A 473 7.88 4.78 -26.63
C GLU A 473 8.93 3.66 -26.68
N TRP A 474 10.05 3.83 -25.98
CA TRP A 474 11.11 2.82 -25.99
C TRP A 474 10.69 1.49 -25.33
N GLY A 475 10.12 1.54 -24.13
CA GLY A 475 9.76 0.35 -23.37
C GLY A 475 8.53 -0.36 -23.95
N ILE A 476 7.43 0.36 -24.09
CA ILE A 476 6.10 -0.23 -24.32
C ILE A 476 5.78 -0.32 -25.82
N VAL A 477 5.96 0.77 -26.58
CA VAL A 477 5.61 0.81 -28.02
C VAL A 477 6.63 -0.02 -28.83
N ASN A 478 7.91 0.24 -28.62
CA ASN A 478 9.03 -0.48 -29.25
C ASN A 478 9.37 -1.81 -28.54
N ARG A 479 8.59 -2.18 -27.50
CA ARG A 479 8.60 -3.48 -26.80
C ARG A 479 9.92 -3.91 -26.14
N ASN A 480 10.76 -2.97 -25.70
CA ASN A 480 11.98 -3.28 -24.94
C ASN A 480 11.74 -3.52 -23.44
N ASP A 481 10.62 -3.02 -22.90
CA ASP A 481 10.18 -3.22 -21.53
C ASP A 481 8.67 -2.94 -21.43
N LEU A 482 7.85 -3.98 -21.57
CA LEU A 482 6.39 -3.85 -21.60
C LEU A 482 5.78 -3.38 -20.27
N TYR A 483 6.57 -3.33 -19.19
CA TYR A 483 6.17 -3.00 -17.83
C TYR A 483 6.75 -1.67 -17.33
N LEU A 484 7.40 -0.89 -18.22
CA LEU A 484 8.00 0.39 -17.88
C LEU A 484 6.95 1.51 -17.75
N TYR A 485 6.16 1.43 -16.68
CA TYR A 485 5.15 2.41 -16.26
C TYR A 485 5.01 2.43 -14.72
N SER A 486 4.11 3.25 -14.18
CA SER A 486 3.85 3.43 -12.74
C SER A 486 5.13 3.44 -11.88
N GLN A 487 5.24 2.56 -10.88
CA GLN A 487 6.37 2.54 -9.93
C GLN A 487 7.70 2.15 -10.57
N LYS A 488 7.71 1.32 -11.62
CA LYS A 488 8.94 0.96 -12.34
C LYS A 488 9.52 2.18 -13.06
N MET A 489 8.66 3.00 -13.66
CA MET A 489 9.06 4.28 -14.26
C MET A 489 9.52 5.30 -13.21
N LYS A 490 8.78 5.45 -12.09
CA LYS A 490 9.19 6.30 -10.96
C LYS A 490 10.60 5.93 -10.47
N ALA A 491 10.83 4.65 -10.19
CA ALA A 491 12.12 4.14 -9.72
C ALA A 491 13.26 4.38 -10.72
N LEU A 492 13.01 4.25 -12.03
CA LEU A 492 14.01 4.58 -13.05
C LEU A 492 14.40 6.07 -13.00
N LEU A 493 13.41 6.97 -12.89
CA LEU A 493 13.65 8.42 -12.86
C LEU A 493 14.37 8.85 -11.58
N THR A 494 13.91 8.43 -10.40
CA THR A 494 14.54 8.80 -9.11
C THR A 494 15.94 8.19 -8.96
N LYS A 495 16.21 7.05 -9.59
CA LYS A 495 17.54 6.43 -9.66
C LYS A 495 18.49 7.16 -10.61
N HIS A 496 18.02 7.71 -11.72
CA HIS A 496 18.88 8.45 -12.66
C HIS A 496 18.89 9.96 -12.44
N ALA A 497 18.13 10.46 -11.46
CA ALA A 497 18.20 11.84 -11.00
C ALA A 497 19.62 12.23 -10.53
N ARG A 498 20.08 13.37 -11.06
CA ARG A 498 21.37 14.00 -10.74
C ARG A 498 21.34 14.58 -9.32
N ARG A 499 22.48 14.58 -8.63
CA ARG A 499 22.60 15.02 -7.23
C ARG A 499 23.76 15.98 -7.03
N THR A 500 23.60 16.87 -6.06
CA THR A 500 24.67 17.77 -5.61
C THR A 500 25.50 17.06 -4.54
N PRO A 501 26.83 16.94 -4.71
CA PRO A 501 27.71 16.38 -3.68
C PRO A 501 27.60 17.14 -2.35
N GLY A 502 27.62 16.42 -1.23
CA GLY A 502 27.49 16.98 0.12
C GLY A 502 26.06 16.98 0.69
N ASN A 503 25.03 16.87 -0.15
CA ASN A 503 23.64 16.72 0.30
C ASN A 503 23.28 15.25 0.54
N THR A 504 22.43 14.99 1.54
CA THR A 504 21.76 13.69 1.73
C THR A 504 20.56 13.57 0.79
N TYR A 505 20.25 12.33 0.39
CA TYR A 505 19.11 12.02 -0.47
C TYR A 505 18.41 10.72 0.01
N PRO A 506 17.07 10.60 -0.10
CA PRO A 506 16.15 11.69 -0.41
C PRO A 506 16.16 12.77 0.68
N ASN A 507 15.82 14.01 0.32
CA ASN A 507 15.58 15.10 1.29
C ASN A 507 14.33 15.89 0.91
N ASN A 508 13.73 16.55 1.92
CA ASN A 508 12.43 17.24 1.81
C ASN A 508 12.35 18.26 0.66
N SER A 509 13.48 18.88 0.30
CA SER A 509 13.54 19.96 -0.70
C SER A 509 13.86 19.48 -2.12
N MET A 510 14.52 18.33 -2.28
CA MET A 510 15.02 17.84 -3.57
C MET A 510 14.46 16.50 -4.01
N GLY A 511 13.68 15.84 -3.16
CA GLY A 511 13.33 14.43 -3.37
C GLY A 511 14.58 13.58 -3.53
N TYR A 512 14.62 12.75 -4.56
CA TYR A 512 15.80 11.95 -4.92
C TYR A 512 16.83 12.68 -5.81
N GLY A 513 16.61 13.93 -6.22
CA GLY A 513 17.53 14.72 -7.06
C GLY A 513 16.86 15.46 -8.22
N PHE A 514 17.67 16.00 -9.13
CA PHE A 514 17.24 16.73 -10.33
C PHE A 514 17.06 15.79 -11.53
N LEU A 515 16.02 15.99 -12.34
CA LEU A 515 15.75 15.22 -13.57
C LEU A 515 16.95 15.25 -14.53
N ASP A 516 17.53 14.08 -14.83
CA ASP A 516 18.62 13.93 -15.79
C ASP A 516 18.46 12.63 -16.60
N LEU A 517 18.21 12.75 -17.91
CA LEU A 517 18.17 11.59 -18.82
C LEU A 517 19.56 11.24 -19.40
N SER A 518 20.58 12.06 -19.20
CA SER A 518 21.91 11.88 -19.83
C SER A 518 22.61 10.59 -19.38
N GLN A 519 22.39 10.21 -18.12
CA GLN A 519 22.88 8.98 -17.46
C GLN A 519 22.00 7.76 -17.74
N ILE A 520 20.83 7.92 -18.37
CA ILE A 520 20.00 6.78 -18.76
C ILE A 520 20.59 6.15 -20.02
N SER A 521 21.27 5.03 -19.82
CA SER A 521 21.75 4.17 -20.89
C SER A 521 20.65 3.17 -21.25
N LEU A 522 19.83 3.48 -22.27
CA LEU A 522 18.78 2.55 -22.72
C LEU A 522 19.36 1.23 -23.21
N THR A 523 20.57 1.20 -23.77
CA THR A 523 21.26 -0.05 -24.10
C THR A 523 21.72 -0.83 -22.88
N THR A 524 22.00 -0.18 -21.74
CA THR A 524 22.25 -0.89 -20.48
C THR A 524 20.97 -1.47 -19.89
N ILE A 525 19.85 -0.74 -19.95
CA ILE A 525 18.54 -1.27 -19.54
C ILE A 525 18.10 -2.40 -20.48
N GLN A 526 18.30 -2.23 -21.80
CA GLN A 526 18.08 -3.28 -22.78
C GLN A 526 18.94 -4.50 -22.47
N ASN A 527 20.23 -4.34 -22.15
CA ASN A 527 21.11 -5.45 -21.80
C ASN A 527 20.72 -6.12 -20.48
N MET A 528 20.26 -5.37 -19.47
CA MET A 528 19.67 -5.97 -18.26
C MET A 528 18.45 -6.82 -18.62
N ASN A 529 17.62 -6.35 -19.56
CA ASN A 529 16.47 -7.07 -20.15
C ASN A 529 16.84 -7.96 -21.37
N GLN A 530 18.13 -8.26 -21.60
CA GLN A 530 18.61 -9.03 -22.78
C GLN A 530 19.79 -9.96 -22.49
N GLU A 531 20.41 -9.94 -21.31
CA GLU A 531 21.17 -11.11 -20.84
C GLU A 531 20.23 -12.32 -20.66
N GLU A 532 18.96 -12.07 -20.35
CA GLU A 532 17.78 -12.92 -20.59
C GLU A 532 17.79 -13.44 -22.05
N TYR A 533 17.53 -12.58 -23.04
CA TYR A 533 17.36 -12.96 -24.46
C TYR A 533 18.60 -13.56 -25.17
N TYR A 534 19.82 -13.11 -24.82
CA TYR A 534 21.06 -13.54 -25.47
C TYR A 534 21.65 -14.85 -24.89
N ARG A 535 21.37 -15.21 -23.63
CA ARG A 535 21.64 -16.56 -23.09
C ARG A 535 21.01 -17.62 -24.00
N CYS A 536 19.71 -17.50 -24.25
CA CYS A 536 18.93 -18.42 -25.09
C CYS A 536 19.49 -18.58 -26.51
N LYS A 537 20.08 -17.52 -27.09
CA LYS A 537 20.61 -17.51 -28.48
C LYS A 537 22.02 -18.09 -28.59
N ASN A 538 22.89 -17.88 -27.60
CA ASN A 538 24.26 -18.39 -27.64
C ASN A 538 24.37 -19.89 -27.28
N ILE A 539 23.48 -20.43 -26.44
CA ILE A 539 23.36 -21.87 -26.21
C ILE A 539 23.11 -22.63 -27.53
N LYS A 540 22.23 -22.09 -28.41
CA LYS A 540 21.94 -22.62 -29.76
C LYS A 540 23.12 -22.51 -30.75
N LYS A 541 24.12 -21.65 -30.50
CA LYS A 541 25.36 -21.58 -31.31
C LYS A 541 26.46 -22.51 -30.80
N LYS A 542 26.69 -22.62 -29.48
CA LYS A 542 27.70 -23.56 -28.92
C LYS A 542 27.35 -25.02 -29.23
N THR A 543 26.08 -25.40 -29.12
CA THR A 543 25.60 -26.76 -29.47
C THR A 543 25.78 -27.15 -30.94
N LYS A 544 25.84 -26.19 -31.87
CA LYS A 544 26.20 -26.46 -33.28
C LYS A 544 27.72 -26.49 -33.54
N LYS A 545 28.55 -25.75 -32.78
CA LYS A 545 30.01 -25.76 -32.98
C LYS A 545 30.73 -26.94 -32.29
N HIS A 546 30.23 -27.46 -31.16
CA HIS A 546 30.84 -28.61 -30.47
C HIS A 546 30.43 -30.00 -31.01
N LYS A 547 29.82 -30.09 -32.20
CA LYS A 547 29.48 -31.39 -32.84
C LYS A 547 30.52 -31.92 -33.85
N LYS A 548 31.72 -31.33 -33.92
CA LYS A 548 32.88 -31.88 -34.66
C LYS A 548 34.19 -31.59 -33.91
N SER A 549 34.89 -32.67 -33.56
CA SER A 549 36.07 -32.76 -32.66
C SER A 549 35.85 -32.24 -31.23
N THR A 550 36.50 -32.78 -30.18
CA THR A 550 37.52 -33.85 -30.09
C THR A 550 37.09 -34.99 -29.16
N ASN A 551 37.74 -36.16 -29.27
CA ASN A 551 37.55 -37.26 -28.33
C ASN A 551 38.16 -36.91 -26.96
N TYR A 552 37.33 -36.81 -25.92
CA TYR A 552 37.76 -36.91 -24.53
C TYR A 552 36.81 -37.85 -23.78
N LYS A 553 37.36 -38.90 -23.16
CA LYS A 553 36.61 -39.76 -22.25
C LYS A 553 36.34 -38.98 -20.96
N ARG A 554 35.07 -38.72 -20.64
CA ARG A 554 34.67 -38.46 -19.25
C ARG A 554 34.57 -39.80 -18.52
N THR A 555 35.18 -39.87 -17.34
CA THR A 555 34.78 -40.81 -16.30
C THR A 555 33.43 -40.40 -15.72
N PRO A 556 32.65 -41.32 -15.13
CA PRO A 556 31.31 -41.01 -14.64
C PRO A 556 31.37 -40.30 -13.28
N ASP A 557 31.09 -38.99 -13.28
CA ASP A 557 30.51 -38.35 -12.10
C ASP A 557 29.09 -38.89 -11.88
N GLN A 558 28.66 -38.97 -10.62
CA GLN A 558 27.36 -39.52 -10.25
C GLN A 558 26.22 -38.66 -10.83
N THR A 559 25.31 -39.30 -11.57
CA THR A 559 24.09 -38.66 -12.06
C THR A 559 23.13 -38.41 -10.90
N VAL A 560 22.68 -37.17 -10.74
CA VAL A 560 21.35 -36.92 -10.19
C VAL A 560 20.37 -37.37 -11.26
N ASP A 561 19.53 -38.35 -10.94
CA ASP A 561 18.65 -38.97 -11.93
C ASP A 561 17.63 -37.97 -12.48
N GLN A 562 17.54 -37.90 -13.81
CA GLN A 562 16.64 -36.99 -14.51
C GLN A 562 15.31 -37.67 -14.76
N LEU A 563 14.26 -37.23 -14.04
CA LEU A 563 12.90 -37.72 -14.22
C LEU A 563 12.43 -37.58 -15.68
N THR A 564 11.76 -38.62 -16.16
CA THR A 564 11.09 -38.66 -17.46
C THR A 564 9.79 -37.85 -17.46
N ASN A 565 9.18 -37.65 -18.63
CA ASN A 565 7.93 -36.89 -18.76
C ASN A 565 6.81 -37.46 -17.87
N GLU A 566 6.62 -38.78 -17.93
CA GLU A 566 5.59 -39.49 -17.15
C GLU A 566 5.81 -39.43 -15.64
N GLU A 567 7.05 -39.30 -15.17
CA GLU A 567 7.34 -39.22 -13.74
C GLU A 567 7.06 -37.82 -13.19
N ILE A 568 7.34 -36.77 -13.96
CA ILE A 568 7.02 -35.38 -13.59
C ILE A 568 5.50 -35.16 -13.52
N GLU A 569 4.74 -35.76 -14.44
CA GLU A 569 3.26 -35.71 -14.45
C GLU A 569 2.60 -36.55 -13.33
N LYS A 570 3.36 -37.44 -12.67
CA LYS A 570 2.89 -38.27 -11.54
C LYS A 570 3.33 -37.74 -10.17
N LEU A 571 4.09 -36.62 -10.10
CA LEU A 571 4.48 -36.01 -8.83
C LEU A 571 3.25 -35.51 -8.07
N THR A 572 3.08 -35.99 -6.84
CA THR A 572 2.11 -35.47 -5.87
C THR A 572 2.74 -34.35 -5.02
N PRO A 573 1.93 -33.56 -4.28
CA PRO A 573 2.46 -32.68 -3.23
C PRO A 573 3.23 -33.43 -2.12
N PHE A 574 3.02 -34.75 -2.00
CA PHE A 574 3.78 -35.64 -1.11
C PHE A 574 5.17 -35.96 -1.67
N ASP A 575 5.36 -36.11 -2.98
CA ASP A 575 6.69 -36.35 -3.57
C ASP A 575 7.63 -35.15 -3.41
N LEU A 576 7.08 -33.95 -3.20
CA LEU A 576 7.84 -32.75 -2.81
C LEU A 576 8.48 -32.84 -1.41
N GLN A 577 8.28 -33.93 -0.64
CA GLN A 577 8.98 -34.20 0.63
C GLN A 577 10.51 -34.16 0.54
N SER A 578 11.10 -34.24 -0.67
CA SER A 578 12.53 -34.00 -0.88
C SER A 578 12.81 -32.94 -1.95
N VAL A 579 12.32 -31.71 -1.72
CA VAL A 579 12.59 -30.48 -2.51
C VAL A 579 14.05 -30.38 -2.99
N SER A 580 15.01 -30.71 -2.11
CA SER A 580 16.46 -30.72 -2.37
C SER A 580 16.93 -31.80 -3.36
N LYS A 581 16.28 -32.98 -3.37
CA LYS A 581 16.61 -34.13 -4.21
C LYS A 581 16.19 -33.93 -5.67
N TYR A 582 15.11 -33.19 -5.91
CA TYR A 582 14.56 -32.94 -7.25
C TYR A 582 15.01 -31.61 -7.88
N GLY A 583 15.89 -30.85 -7.22
CA GLY A 583 16.43 -29.58 -7.75
C GLY A 583 15.39 -28.46 -7.86
N VAL A 584 14.36 -28.49 -7.01
CA VAL A 584 13.35 -27.43 -6.90
C VAL A 584 13.94 -26.25 -6.12
N LEU A 585 14.00 -25.09 -6.77
CA LEU A 585 14.57 -23.86 -6.19
C LEU A 585 13.56 -23.13 -5.30
N GLY A 586 12.29 -23.14 -5.71
CA GLY A 586 11.15 -22.47 -5.07
C GLY A 586 9.88 -22.59 -5.91
N GLY A 587 8.90 -21.70 -5.69
CA GLY A 587 7.66 -21.65 -6.47
C GLY A 587 7.13 -20.23 -6.63
N ILE A 588 6.09 -20.07 -7.45
CA ILE A 588 5.33 -18.81 -7.61
C ILE A 588 3.83 -19.11 -7.49
N ASN A 589 3.17 -18.36 -6.64
CA ASN A 589 1.72 -18.28 -6.50
C ASN A 589 1.18 -17.34 -7.59
N ILE A 590 0.23 -17.81 -8.39
CA ILE A 590 -0.30 -17.06 -9.54
C ILE A 590 -1.82 -16.95 -9.40
N VAL A 591 -2.32 -15.72 -9.33
CA VAL A 591 -3.75 -15.42 -9.50
C VAL A 591 -3.99 -15.13 -10.98
N HIS A 592 -5.00 -15.78 -11.57
CA HIS A 592 -5.17 -15.83 -13.02
C HIS A 592 -6.64 -15.91 -13.46
N LYS A 593 -6.87 -15.62 -14.74
CA LYS A 593 -8.17 -15.78 -15.42
C LYS A 593 -8.37 -17.21 -15.93
N PRO A 594 -9.60 -17.61 -16.35
CA PRO A 594 -9.88 -18.96 -16.83
C PRO A 594 -9.05 -19.39 -18.06
N GLU A 595 -8.64 -18.47 -18.92
CA GLU A 595 -7.84 -18.77 -20.12
C GLU A 595 -6.39 -19.17 -19.82
N PHE A 596 -5.94 -19.04 -18.56
CA PHE A 596 -4.56 -19.27 -18.16
C PHE A 596 -4.05 -20.67 -18.46
N GLU A 597 -4.84 -21.71 -18.18
CA GLU A 597 -4.41 -23.08 -18.48
C GLU A 597 -4.11 -23.28 -19.97
N GLU A 598 -4.89 -22.66 -20.85
CA GLU A 598 -4.66 -22.72 -22.29
C GLU A 598 -3.44 -21.91 -22.71
N GLU A 599 -3.30 -20.67 -22.25
CA GLU A 599 -2.13 -19.83 -22.55
C GLU A 599 -0.83 -20.49 -22.04
N PHE A 600 -0.89 -21.13 -20.88
CA PHE A 600 0.22 -21.84 -20.25
C PHE A 600 0.60 -23.13 -20.98
N LYS A 601 -0.38 -23.98 -21.34
CA LYS A 601 -0.13 -25.20 -22.15
C LYS A 601 0.49 -24.84 -23.51
N LYS A 602 0.16 -23.68 -24.09
CA LYS A 602 0.74 -23.17 -25.35
C LYS A 602 2.22 -22.74 -25.25
N LEU A 603 2.78 -22.57 -24.04
CA LEU A 603 4.22 -22.29 -23.86
C LEU A 603 5.13 -23.49 -24.17
N ASN A 604 4.60 -24.73 -24.11
CA ASN A 604 5.35 -25.97 -24.33
C ASN A 604 6.59 -26.13 -23.43
N THR A 605 6.51 -25.58 -22.21
CA THR A 605 7.57 -25.56 -21.18
C THR A 605 7.24 -26.51 -20.04
N LYS A 606 8.23 -27.28 -19.58
CA LYS A 606 8.08 -28.24 -18.48
C LYS A 606 8.02 -27.54 -17.12
N TYR A 607 6.82 -27.41 -16.58
CA TYR A 607 6.54 -26.90 -15.24
C TYR A 607 5.63 -27.87 -14.50
N TYR A 608 5.84 -28.01 -13.19
CA TYR A 608 4.84 -28.59 -12.31
C TYR A 608 3.91 -27.48 -11.82
N MET A 609 2.62 -27.61 -12.11
CA MET A 609 1.58 -26.65 -11.75
C MET A 609 0.57 -27.34 -10.82
N TYR A 610 0.45 -26.83 -9.60
CA TYR A 610 -0.52 -27.29 -8.61
C TYR A 610 -1.70 -26.32 -8.58
N LYS A 611 -2.84 -26.73 -9.15
CA LYS A 611 -4.06 -25.92 -9.18
C LYS A 611 -4.76 -26.00 -7.82
N ILE A 612 -5.13 -24.84 -7.26
CA ILE A 612 -5.79 -24.76 -5.94
C ILE A 612 -7.25 -24.32 -6.12
N SER A 613 -7.53 -23.37 -7.01
CA SER A 613 -8.88 -22.94 -7.40
C SER A 613 -8.97 -22.65 -8.90
N ASP A 614 -10.15 -22.29 -9.39
CA ASP A 614 -10.37 -21.88 -10.78
C ASP A 614 -9.53 -20.67 -11.22
N ASN A 615 -9.10 -19.84 -10.26
CA ASN A 615 -8.37 -18.59 -10.46
C ASN A 615 -7.02 -18.53 -9.72
N PHE A 616 -6.57 -19.61 -9.10
CA PHE A 616 -5.31 -19.66 -8.33
C PHE A 616 -4.56 -20.98 -8.49
N SER A 617 -3.28 -20.86 -8.86
CA SER A 617 -2.36 -22.00 -9.05
C SER A 617 -0.96 -21.66 -8.54
N VAL A 618 -0.23 -22.68 -8.06
CA VAL A 618 1.20 -22.58 -7.71
C VAL A 618 2.04 -23.24 -8.81
N ILE A 619 3.12 -22.60 -9.25
CA ILE A 619 4.04 -23.12 -10.25
C ILE A 619 5.43 -23.28 -9.66
N PHE A 620 5.99 -24.49 -9.73
CA PHE A 620 7.25 -24.85 -9.10
C PHE A 620 8.44 -24.71 -10.06
N ILE A 621 9.50 -24.11 -9.55
CA ILE A 621 10.70 -23.71 -10.29
C ILE A 621 11.84 -24.69 -10.02
N THR A 622 12.53 -25.12 -11.07
CA THR A 622 13.74 -25.94 -11.01
C THR A 622 14.91 -25.24 -11.70
N GLU A 623 16.14 -25.73 -11.47
CA GLU A 623 17.34 -25.26 -12.19
C GLU A 623 17.23 -25.40 -13.72
N SER A 624 16.30 -26.20 -14.24
CA SER A 624 16.10 -26.41 -15.69
C SER A 624 14.95 -25.61 -16.32
N ASN A 625 14.05 -24.99 -15.53
CA ASN A 625 12.93 -24.19 -16.04
C ASN A 625 12.92 -22.72 -15.58
N LEU A 626 13.84 -22.32 -14.69
CA LEU A 626 14.00 -20.92 -14.25
C LEU A 626 14.18 -19.93 -15.42
N GLU A 627 15.03 -20.22 -16.40
CA GLU A 627 15.25 -19.36 -17.60
C GLU A 627 14.00 -19.17 -18.49
N ASN A 628 12.88 -19.85 -18.21
CA ASN A 628 11.64 -19.69 -18.97
C ASN A 628 10.55 -18.93 -18.19
N ILE A 629 10.77 -18.53 -16.94
CA ILE A 629 9.69 -18.11 -16.03
C ILE A 629 9.05 -16.77 -16.43
N GLU A 630 9.82 -15.88 -17.05
CA GLU A 630 9.33 -14.63 -17.67
C GLU A 630 8.21 -14.89 -18.70
N ASN A 631 8.26 -16.01 -19.43
CA ASN A 631 7.22 -16.35 -20.41
C ASN A 631 5.88 -16.60 -19.70
N VAL A 632 5.90 -17.24 -18.52
CA VAL A 632 4.72 -17.46 -17.68
C VAL A 632 4.21 -16.12 -17.13
N MET A 633 5.10 -15.25 -16.66
CA MET A 633 4.76 -13.89 -16.19
C MET A 633 4.23 -12.98 -17.32
N SER A 634 4.50 -13.31 -18.59
CA SER A 634 4.06 -12.53 -19.75
C SER A 634 2.67 -12.89 -20.30
N LEU A 635 2.03 -13.93 -19.76
CA LEU A 635 0.69 -14.36 -20.18
C LEU A 635 -0.37 -13.32 -19.78
N LYS A 636 -1.32 -13.04 -20.68
CA LYS A 636 -2.36 -11.98 -20.48
C LYS A 636 -3.43 -12.38 -19.46
N SER A 637 -3.53 -13.67 -19.22
CA SER A 637 -4.39 -14.30 -18.23
C SER A 637 -3.85 -14.20 -16.80
N VAL A 638 -2.56 -13.90 -16.59
CA VAL A 638 -2.01 -13.63 -15.25
C VAL A 638 -2.52 -12.28 -14.74
N ILE A 639 -3.03 -12.27 -13.51
CA ILE A 639 -3.51 -11.07 -12.80
C ILE A 639 -2.43 -10.58 -11.82
N SER A 640 -1.84 -11.48 -11.05
CA SER A 640 -0.72 -11.18 -10.15
C SER A 640 0.15 -12.40 -9.87
N ILE A 641 1.35 -12.14 -9.33
CA ILE A 641 2.28 -13.17 -8.85
C ILE A 641 2.81 -12.84 -7.45
N GLU A 642 3.05 -13.86 -6.63
CA GLU A 642 3.81 -13.75 -5.38
C GLU A 642 4.74 -14.98 -5.24
N PRO A 643 5.94 -14.87 -4.65
CA PRO A 643 6.74 -16.07 -4.37
C PRO A 643 5.99 -17.06 -3.46
N PHE A 644 6.17 -18.35 -3.72
CA PHE A 644 5.76 -19.40 -2.79
C PHE A 644 6.73 -19.41 -1.60
N THR A 645 6.21 -19.18 -0.40
CA THR A 645 7.00 -18.96 0.83
C THR A 645 6.47 -19.79 1.99
N ARG A 646 7.40 -20.26 2.84
CA ARG A 646 7.08 -21.00 4.07
C ARG A 646 6.54 -20.04 5.13
N ILE A 647 5.51 -20.45 5.86
CA ILE A 647 4.98 -19.73 7.02
C ILE A 647 5.00 -20.64 8.25
N ALA A 648 5.34 -20.09 9.40
CA ALA A 648 5.42 -20.78 10.69
C ALA A 648 4.13 -20.55 11.50
N LEU A 649 3.75 -21.50 12.35
CA LEU A 649 2.78 -21.25 13.42
C LEU A 649 3.35 -20.20 14.38
N LEU A 650 2.56 -19.18 14.71
CA LEU A 650 2.90 -18.16 15.71
C LEU A 650 2.36 -18.52 17.11
N SER A 651 2.06 -19.80 17.32
CA SER A 651 1.64 -20.43 18.57
C SER A 651 2.62 -21.54 18.97
N LYS A 652 2.66 -21.86 20.27
CA LYS A 652 3.30 -23.03 20.86
C LYS A 652 2.36 -23.61 21.90
N VAL A 653 1.99 -24.87 21.73
CA VAL A 653 1.09 -25.62 22.62
C VAL A 653 1.90 -26.38 23.68
N GLU A 654 1.44 -26.35 24.93
CA GLU A 654 2.00 -27.11 26.05
C GLU A 654 0.86 -27.84 26.81
N GLN A 655 1.08 -29.12 27.15
CA GLN A 655 0.04 -29.96 27.76
C GLN A 655 -0.10 -29.69 29.27
N GLY A 656 -1.33 -29.49 29.74
CA GLY A 656 -1.67 -29.18 31.12
C GLY A 656 -1.75 -27.67 31.42
N THR A 657 -2.32 -27.34 32.59
CA THR A 657 -2.68 -25.97 33.01
C THR A 657 -1.85 -25.43 34.19
N THR A 658 -0.76 -26.11 34.54
CA THR A 658 0.12 -25.71 35.66
C THR A 658 0.77 -24.34 35.41
N GLN A 659 0.59 -23.39 36.33
CA GLN A 659 1.03 -21.97 36.18
C GLN A 659 0.50 -21.30 34.90
N SER A 660 -0.69 -21.69 34.44
CA SER A 660 -1.38 -21.06 33.30
C SER A 660 -2.38 -20.02 33.80
N VAL A 661 -2.79 -19.10 32.92
CA VAL A 661 -3.67 -17.97 33.27
C VAL A 661 -4.94 -17.95 32.40
N SER A 662 -6.04 -17.48 32.97
CA SER A 662 -7.15 -16.92 32.20
C SER A 662 -6.96 -15.41 32.12
N ALA A 663 -7.02 -14.85 30.92
CA ALA A 663 -6.73 -13.43 30.65
C ALA A 663 -8.00 -12.56 30.52
N LEU A 664 -9.18 -13.11 30.88
CA LEU A 664 -10.45 -12.42 30.69
C LEU A 664 -10.58 -11.16 31.56
N GLU A 665 -9.93 -11.11 32.72
CA GLU A 665 -9.86 -9.91 33.56
C GLU A 665 -8.82 -8.90 33.07
N ASP A 666 -7.64 -9.36 32.60
CA ASP A 666 -6.54 -8.51 32.11
C ASP A 666 -6.95 -7.55 30.97
N ILE A 667 -8.02 -7.89 30.23
CA ILE A 667 -8.52 -7.15 29.06
C ILE A 667 -9.96 -6.62 29.25
N ASP A 668 -10.54 -6.69 30.45
CA ASP A 668 -11.95 -6.37 30.76
C ASP A 668 -13.00 -7.17 29.94
N ALA A 669 -12.70 -8.39 29.48
CA ALA A 669 -13.69 -9.26 28.83
C ALA A 669 -14.81 -9.71 29.79
N THR A 670 -14.50 -9.81 31.09
CA THR A 670 -15.49 -10.12 32.14
C THR A 670 -16.59 -9.07 32.28
N PHE A 671 -16.37 -7.82 31.84
CA PHE A 671 -17.38 -6.75 31.85
C PHE A 671 -18.62 -7.11 31.01
N PHE A 672 -18.41 -7.78 29.87
CA PHE A 672 -19.48 -8.19 28.95
C PHE A 672 -20.15 -9.47 29.45
N LYS A 673 -19.36 -10.44 29.90
CA LYS A 673 -19.84 -11.75 30.41
C LYS A 673 -20.70 -11.64 31.67
N ASN A 674 -20.35 -10.73 32.58
CA ASN A 674 -20.94 -10.68 33.93
C ASN A 674 -22.00 -9.59 34.11
N ASN A 675 -22.30 -8.77 33.08
CA ASN A 675 -23.26 -7.67 33.17
C ASN A 675 -24.62 -8.05 32.53
N PRO A 676 -25.67 -8.31 33.33
CA PRO A 676 -26.97 -8.78 32.81
C PRO A 676 -27.75 -7.74 31.99
N ASN A 677 -27.21 -6.52 31.82
CA ASN A 677 -27.79 -5.45 31.02
C ASN A 677 -27.09 -5.28 29.65
N ILE A 678 -26.10 -6.11 29.32
CA ILE A 678 -25.35 -6.05 28.05
C ILE A 678 -25.49 -7.39 27.34
N ASN A 679 -26.17 -7.41 26.20
CA ASN A 679 -26.40 -8.62 25.40
C ASN A 679 -25.35 -8.78 24.26
N VAL A 680 -24.08 -8.51 24.58
CA VAL A 680 -22.98 -8.51 23.61
C VAL A 680 -22.06 -9.69 23.90
N ASN A 681 -22.14 -10.71 23.07
CA ASN A 681 -21.49 -12.02 23.21
C ASN A 681 -20.93 -12.57 21.88
N GLY A 682 -21.01 -11.78 20.79
CA GLY A 682 -20.44 -12.07 19.48
C GLY A 682 -21.39 -12.79 18.52
N LYS A 683 -22.64 -13.03 18.93
CA LYS A 683 -23.67 -13.70 18.13
C LYS A 683 -23.82 -13.07 16.74
N GLY A 684 -23.94 -13.89 15.70
CA GLY A 684 -24.14 -13.43 14.33
C GLY A 684 -22.86 -12.96 13.62
N VAL A 685 -21.69 -13.10 14.25
CA VAL A 685 -20.39 -12.73 13.69
C VAL A 685 -19.53 -13.98 13.52
N ILE A 686 -19.05 -14.22 12.29
CA ILE A 686 -18.17 -15.34 11.99
C ILE A 686 -16.75 -15.00 12.45
N ILE A 687 -16.14 -15.86 13.27
CA ILE A 687 -14.69 -15.90 13.45
C ILE A 687 -14.11 -17.03 12.60
N ALA A 688 -13.27 -16.68 11.64
CA ALA A 688 -12.58 -17.63 10.78
C ALA A 688 -11.20 -17.98 11.36
N ILE A 689 -10.95 -19.27 11.56
CA ILE A 689 -9.69 -19.81 12.10
C ILE A 689 -8.96 -20.56 10.98
N ILE A 690 -7.78 -20.05 10.59
CA ILE A 690 -6.96 -20.60 9.49
C ILE A 690 -5.65 -21.14 10.08
N ASP A 691 -5.67 -22.41 10.52
CA ASP A 691 -4.61 -22.98 11.38
C ASP A 691 -4.51 -24.53 11.22
N THR A 692 -4.25 -25.26 12.32
CA THR A 692 -4.01 -26.73 12.31
C THR A 692 -5.28 -27.58 12.21
N GLY A 693 -6.46 -27.01 12.47
CA GLY A 693 -7.77 -27.68 12.44
C GLY A 693 -8.62 -27.38 13.67
N ILE A 694 -9.55 -28.27 14.01
CA ILE A 694 -10.33 -28.21 15.26
C ILE A 694 -10.80 -29.61 15.70
N ASP A 695 -10.73 -29.88 17.00
CA ASP A 695 -11.47 -30.97 17.64
C ASP A 695 -12.96 -30.56 17.80
N TYR A 696 -13.76 -30.80 16.75
CA TYR A 696 -15.19 -30.47 16.74
C TYR A 696 -16.05 -31.33 17.68
N LEU A 697 -15.47 -32.35 18.35
CA LEU A 697 -16.12 -33.13 19.40
C LEU A 697 -15.84 -32.60 20.82
N HIS A 698 -15.04 -31.54 20.94
CA HIS A 698 -14.77 -30.89 22.23
C HIS A 698 -15.99 -30.09 22.70
N ASP A 699 -16.40 -30.25 23.97
CA ASP A 699 -17.68 -29.74 24.49
C ASP A 699 -17.85 -28.22 24.26
N ALA A 700 -16.76 -27.45 24.38
CA ALA A 700 -16.69 -26.01 24.11
C ALA A 700 -17.10 -25.55 22.68
N PHE A 701 -17.35 -26.45 21.72
CA PHE A 701 -17.85 -26.12 20.36
C PHE A 701 -19.22 -26.73 20.04
N ILE A 702 -19.88 -27.32 21.05
CA ILE A 702 -21.19 -27.97 20.93
C ILE A 702 -22.19 -27.17 21.77
N TYR A 703 -23.22 -26.62 21.11
CA TYR A 703 -24.29 -25.87 21.77
C TYR A 703 -25.12 -26.79 22.71
N PRO A 704 -25.83 -26.22 23.72
CA PRO A 704 -26.61 -27.01 24.68
C PRO A 704 -27.73 -27.89 24.09
N ASP A 705 -28.10 -27.69 22.83
CA ASP A 705 -29.06 -28.53 22.09
C ASP A 705 -28.41 -29.73 21.36
N GLY A 706 -27.07 -29.79 21.34
CA GLY A 706 -26.26 -30.82 20.67
C GLY A 706 -25.80 -30.47 19.25
N THR A 707 -26.04 -29.23 18.77
CA THR A 707 -25.56 -28.75 17.47
C THR A 707 -24.16 -28.13 17.54
N SER A 708 -23.47 -27.99 16.42
CA SER A 708 -22.13 -27.41 16.35
C SER A 708 -22.15 -25.88 16.16
N LYS A 709 -21.22 -25.21 16.84
CA LYS A 709 -20.82 -23.82 16.56
C LYS A 709 -20.15 -23.63 15.19
N ILE A 710 -19.67 -24.71 14.57
CA ILE A 710 -18.87 -24.66 13.34
C ILE A 710 -19.80 -24.73 12.13
N LEU A 711 -19.96 -23.61 11.41
CA LEU A 711 -20.80 -23.52 10.21
C LEU A 711 -20.22 -24.33 9.05
N TYR A 712 -18.90 -24.22 8.86
CA TYR A 712 -18.13 -24.92 7.83
C TYR A 712 -16.73 -25.29 8.33
N LEU A 713 -16.28 -26.47 7.94
CA LEU A 713 -14.93 -26.97 8.17
C LEU A 713 -14.31 -27.42 6.83
N TRP A 714 -13.26 -26.74 6.37
CA TRP A 714 -12.49 -27.16 5.20
C TRP A 714 -11.20 -27.84 5.64
N ASP A 715 -11.13 -29.16 5.46
CA ASP A 715 -9.89 -29.91 5.69
C ASP A 715 -9.09 -29.98 4.38
N GLN A 716 -8.09 -29.11 4.22
CA GLN A 716 -7.25 -29.09 3.02
C GLN A 716 -6.33 -30.33 2.91
N THR A 717 -6.20 -31.14 3.96
CA THR A 717 -5.35 -32.35 3.97
C THR A 717 -6.06 -33.60 3.46
N LYS A 718 -7.39 -33.57 3.28
CA LYS A 718 -8.20 -34.72 2.85
C LYS A 718 -8.68 -34.63 1.42
N GLU A 719 -8.20 -35.51 0.55
CA GLU A 719 -8.77 -35.71 -0.78
C GLU A 719 -10.23 -36.19 -0.68
N GLY A 720 -11.12 -35.61 -1.49
CA GLY A 720 -12.55 -35.89 -1.42
C GLY A 720 -13.39 -34.84 -2.15
N ASN A 721 -14.22 -34.11 -1.40
CA ASN A 721 -15.19 -33.15 -1.94
C ASN A 721 -14.74 -31.70 -1.63
N PRO A 722 -13.89 -31.07 -2.48
CA PRO A 722 -13.41 -29.72 -2.22
C PRO A 722 -14.55 -28.68 -2.30
N PRO A 723 -14.40 -27.51 -1.65
CA PRO A 723 -15.37 -26.43 -1.79
C PRO A 723 -15.56 -26.01 -3.25
N LYS A 724 -16.74 -25.49 -3.58
CA LYS A 724 -17.10 -25.06 -4.94
C LYS A 724 -16.06 -24.07 -5.52
N GLY A 725 -15.43 -24.45 -6.62
CA GLY A 725 -14.38 -23.67 -7.30
C GLY A 725 -12.95 -23.95 -6.83
N TYR A 726 -12.76 -24.86 -5.87
CA TYR A 726 -11.48 -25.34 -5.38
C TYR A 726 -11.20 -26.79 -5.82
N TYR A 727 -9.92 -27.17 -5.81
CA TYR A 727 -9.43 -28.47 -6.28
C TYR A 727 -8.71 -29.27 -5.18
N ILE A 728 -8.72 -28.77 -3.94
CA ILE A 728 -7.97 -29.37 -2.81
C ILE A 728 -8.85 -29.48 -1.56
N GLY A 729 -8.60 -30.53 -0.77
CA GLY A 729 -9.30 -30.76 0.50
C GLY A 729 -10.73 -31.27 0.37
N THR A 730 -11.39 -31.32 1.53
CA THR A 730 -12.82 -31.68 1.67
C THR A 730 -13.55 -30.64 2.53
N GLU A 731 -14.69 -30.15 2.04
CA GLU A 731 -15.62 -29.29 2.77
C GLU A 731 -16.62 -30.14 3.58
N TYR A 732 -16.84 -29.76 4.83
CA TYR A 732 -17.89 -30.30 5.71
C TYR A 732 -18.82 -29.17 6.17
N THR A 733 -20.12 -29.37 6.02
CA THR A 733 -21.17 -28.44 6.49
C THR A 733 -21.55 -28.68 7.95
N ASN A 734 -22.18 -27.70 8.58
CA ASN A 734 -22.75 -27.82 9.93
C ASN A 734 -23.59 -29.09 10.10
N ASP A 735 -24.46 -29.45 9.14
CA ASP A 735 -25.27 -30.68 9.20
C ASP A 735 -24.43 -31.96 9.31
N GLN A 736 -23.32 -32.05 8.56
CA GLN A 736 -22.42 -33.19 8.60
C GLN A 736 -21.65 -33.25 9.93
N ILE A 737 -21.25 -32.08 10.45
CA ILE A 737 -20.59 -31.96 11.76
C ILE A 737 -21.58 -32.32 12.89
N ASN A 738 -22.85 -31.93 12.78
CA ASN A 738 -23.93 -32.30 13.71
C ASN A 738 -24.18 -33.82 13.70
N GLU A 739 -24.20 -34.45 12.53
CA GLU A 739 -24.30 -35.92 12.41
C GLU A 739 -23.09 -36.61 13.06
N ALA A 740 -21.87 -36.10 12.82
CA ALA A 740 -20.65 -36.63 13.43
C ALA A 740 -20.62 -36.46 14.96
N ILE A 741 -21.01 -35.29 15.50
CA ILE A 741 -21.16 -35.05 16.95
C ILE A 741 -22.14 -36.06 17.57
N LYS A 742 -23.33 -36.19 16.97
CA LYS A 742 -24.37 -37.13 17.42
C LYS A 742 -23.90 -38.59 17.43
N ASN A 743 -23.08 -38.97 16.44
CA ASN A 743 -22.50 -40.31 16.33
C ASN A 743 -21.19 -40.49 17.12
N LYS A 744 -20.62 -39.40 17.68
CA LYS A 744 -19.27 -39.31 18.26
C LYS A 744 -18.16 -39.76 17.30
N ASP A 745 -18.34 -39.45 16.03
CA ASP A 745 -17.41 -39.75 14.94
C ASP A 745 -16.36 -38.63 14.81
N SER A 746 -15.08 -38.96 15.01
CA SER A 746 -13.94 -38.04 14.88
C SER A 746 -13.27 -38.09 13.50
N THR A 747 -13.88 -38.75 12.50
CA THR A 747 -13.21 -39.01 11.21
C THR A 747 -13.39 -37.91 10.16
N LEU A 748 -14.23 -36.87 10.37
CA LEU A 748 -14.37 -35.74 9.43
C LEU A 748 -13.08 -34.92 9.35
N SER A 749 -12.47 -34.60 10.49
CA SER A 749 -11.15 -33.97 10.61
C SER A 749 -10.56 -34.25 11.98
N ILE A 750 -9.25 -34.13 12.11
CA ILE A 750 -8.51 -34.28 13.36
C ILE A 750 -7.53 -33.11 13.43
N ASP A 751 -7.40 -32.47 14.59
CA ASP A 751 -6.35 -31.49 14.85
C ASP A 751 -5.18 -32.19 15.57
N GLU A 752 -4.16 -32.61 14.83
CA GLU A 752 -3.02 -33.35 15.39
C GLU A 752 -2.03 -32.45 16.14
N GLU A 753 -2.04 -31.14 15.88
CA GLU A 753 -1.11 -30.16 16.47
C GLU A 753 -1.78 -29.33 17.60
N GLY A 754 -3.11 -29.27 17.64
CA GLY A 754 -3.92 -28.71 18.73
C GLY A 754 -4.04 -27.18 18.78
N SER A 755 -3.27 -26.47 17.95
CA SER A 755 -3.24 -25.01 17.93
C SER A 755 -4.59 -24.42 17.49
N GLY A 756 -5.17 -24.93 16.42
CA GLY A 756 -6.43 -24.43 15.87
C GLY A 756 -7.60 -24.65 16.82
N THR A 757 -7.66 -25.80 17.50
CA THR A 757 -8.61 -26.07 18.60
C THR A 757 -8.48 -25.03 19.72
N MET A 758 -7.25 -24.75 20.17
CA MET A 758 -7.00 -23.79 21.25
C MET A 758 -7.33 -22.35 20.86
N LEU A 759 -6.94 -21.92 19.66
CA LEU A 759 -7.22 -20.58 19.14
C LEU A 759 -8.73 -20.37 18.92
N SER A 760 -9.44 -21.38 18.41
CA SER A 760 -10.91 -21.38 18.30
C SER A 760 -11.57 -21.22 19.67
N GLY A 761 -11.06 -21.94 20.68
CA GLY A 761 -11.55 -21.86 22.05
C GLY A 761 -11.36 -20.49 22.70
N ILE A 762 -10.19 -19.86 22.50
CA ILE A 762 -9.92 -18.49 23.00
C ILE A 762 -10.85 -17.47 22.34
N CYS A 763 -11.10 -17.61 21.04
CA CYS A 763 -11.99 -16.72 20.30
C CYS A 763 -13.45 -16.86 20.77
N ALA A 764 -14.01 -18.07 20.70
CA ALA A 764 -15.46 -18.32 20.77
C ALA A 764 -15.85 -19.64 21.45
N GLY A 765 -14.99 -20.24 22.28
CA GLY A 765 -15.34 -21.44 23.04
C GLY A 765 -16.46 -21.19 24.05
N LEU A 766 -17.48 -22.05 24.06
CA LEU A 766 -18.61 -21.99 25.00
C LEU A 766 -18.18 -22.23 26.45
N LYS A 767 -18.84 -21.58 27.39
CA LYS A 767 -18.77 -21.88 28.82
C LYS A 767 -19.10 -23.35 29.13
N THR A 768 -18.07 -24.06 29.59
CA THR A 768 -18.16 -25.44 30.06
C THR A 768 -18.30 -25.48 31.60
N THR A 769 -17.79 -26.51 32.28
CA THR A 769 -17.89 -26.67 33.74
C THR A 769 -16.96 -25.75 34.55
N ASN A 770 -16.03 -25.02 33.92
CA ASN A 770 -15.36 -23.87 34.52
C ASN A 770 -15.66 -22.60 33.69
N GLU A 771 -16.05 -21.53 34.38
CA GLU A 771 -16.42 -20.26 33.74
C GLU A 771 -15.20 -19.50 33.21
N GLU A 772 -14.04 -19.67 33.85
CA GLU A 772 -12.77 -19.04 33.47
C GLU A 772 -12.21 -19.52 32.13
N TYR A 773 -12.76 -20.61 31.58
CA TYR A 773 -12.29 -21.28 30.35
C TYR A 773 -13.12 -20.91 29.10
N ALA A 774 -14.14 -20.06 29.25
CA ALA A 774 -14.95 -19.59 28.13
C ALA A 774 -14.17 -18.60 27.24
N GLY A 775 -14.32 -18.73 25.91
CA GLY A 775 -13.77 -17.79 24.93
C GLY A 775 -14.40 -16.39 25.05
N ILE A 776 -13.81 -15.40 24.40
CA ILE A 776 -14.26 -13.99 24.56
C ILE A 776 -15.64 -13.76 23.95
N ALA A 777 -15.90 -14.31 22.75
CA ALA A 777 -17.12 -14.16 21.99
C ALA A 777 -17.92 -15.48 21.96
N GLU A 778 -18.51 -15.86 23.10
CA GLU A 778 -19.11 -17.18 23.32
C GLU A 778 -20.22 -17.58 22.34
N GLU A 779 -20.94 -16.63 21.73
CA GLU A 779 -22.01 -16.90 20.76
C GLU A 779 -21.56 -16.71 19.30
N ALA A 780 -20.32 -16.26 19.05
CA ALA A 780 -19.80 -16.10 17.69
C ALA A 780 -19.65 -17.45 16.96
N GLU A 781 -20.06 -17.50 15.70
CA GLU A 781 -20.03 -18.69 14.87
C GLU A 781 -18.63 -18.94 14.28
N LEU A 782 -18.27 -20.20 14.05
CA LEU A 782 -16.93 -20.57 13.56
C LEU A 782 -16.95 -21.04 12.10
N ILE A 783 -15.96 -20.58 11.31
CA ILE A 783 -15.52 -21.27 10.10
C ILE A 783 -14.05 -21.66 10.28
N VAL A 784 -13.73 -22.94 10.10
CA VAL A 784 -12.38 -23.45 10.34
C VAL A 784 -11.78 -23.98 9.05
N VAL A 785 -10.52 -23.64 8.79
CA VAL A 785 -9.72 -24.22 7.71
C VAL A 785 -8.48 -24.87 8.29
N LYS A 786 -8.40 -26.21 8.19
CA LYS A 786 -7.17 -26.96 8.45
C LYS A 786 -6.27 -26.80 7.23
N LEU A 787 -5.15 -26.11 7.39
CA LEU A 787 -4.22 -25.83 6.29
C LEU A 787 -3.46 -27.08 5.84
N ASN A 788 -3.28 -27.22 4.53
CA ASN A 788 -2.38 -28.24 3.98
C ASN A 788 -0.92 -27.77 3.97
N LYS A 789 -0.01 -28.73 4.21
CA LYS A 789 1.45 -28.56 4.14
C LYS A 789 1.96 -29.04 2.78
N ILE A 790 2.87 -28.28 2.18
CA ILE A 790 3.52 -28.63 0.91
C ILE A 790 5.02 -28.71 1.17
N GLY A 791 5.65 -29.84 0.83
CA GLY A 791 7.04 -30.11 1.23
C GLY A 791 7.24 -30.10 2.74
N ASN A 792 6.26 -30.58 3.51
CA ASN A 792 6.19 -30.61 4.98
C ASN A 792 6.06 -29.26 5.72
N TYR A 793 5.87 -28.14 5.02
CA TYR A 793 5.67 -26.81 5.64
C TYR A 793 4.32 -26.19 5.30
N TYR A 794 3.74 -25.44 6.24
CA TYR A 794 2.68 -24.49 5.91
C TYR A 794 3.22 -23.41 4.98
N ASN A 795 2.37 -22.87 4.10
CA ASN A 795 2.78 -21.98 3.03
C ASN A 795 1.75 -20.89 2.76
N ASN A 796 2.18 -19.79 2.15
CA ASN A 796 1.31 -18.66 1.84
C ASN A 796 0.22 -19.00 0.80
N ALA A 797 0.41 -20.00 -0.07
CA ALA A 797 -0.60 -20.38 -1.06
C ALA A 797 -1.84 -21.02 -0.43
N THR A 798 -1.66 -22.01 0.46
CA THR A 798 -2.78 -22.67 1.16
C THR A 798 -3.49 -21.72 2.12
N SER A 799 -2.74 -20.81 2.77
CA SER A 799 -3.31 -19.74 3.62
C SER A 799 -4.06 -18.66 2.83
N PHE A 800 -3.56 -18.25 1.66
CA PHE A 800 -4.27 -17.31 0.78
C PHE A 800 -5.60 -17.90 0.26
N ALA A 801 -5.59 -19.16 -0.16
CA ALA A 801 -6.79 -19.87 -0.58
C ALA A 801 -7.81 -20.01 0.55
N ALA A 802 -7.36 -20.29 1.79
CA ALA A 802 -8.21 -20.27 2.97
C ALA A 802 -8.86 -18.90 3.22
N GLY A 803 -8.09 -17.81 3.11
CA GLY A 803 -8.61 -16.44 3.23
C GLY A 803 -9.69 -16.10 2.20
N MET A 804 -9.46 -16.47 0.93
CA MET A 804 -10.46 -16.30 -0.14
C MET A 804 -11.73 -17.12 0.11
N TYR A 805 -11.59 -18.35 0.61
CA TYR A 805 -12.72 -19.23 0.94
C TYR A 805 -13.58 -18.68 2.08
N VAL A 806 -12.99 -18.30 3.21
CA VAL A 806 -13.76 -17.79 4.36
C VAL A 806 -14.41 -16.43 4.08
N TYR A 807 -13.76 -15.58 3.27
CA TYR A 807 -14.37 -14.36 2.75
C TYR A 807 -15.61 -14.69 1.89
N GLN A 808 -15.47 -15.58 0.90
CA GLN A 808 -16.60 -15.95 0.06
C GLN A 808 -17.76 -16.56 0.88
N LYS A 809 -17.45 -17.34 1.92
CA LYS A 809 -18.46 -17.90 2.82
C LYS A 809 -19.21 -16.87 3.64
N SER A 810 -18.53 -15.83 4.16
CA SER A 810 -19.26 -14.78 4.89
C SER A 810 -20.21 -14.00 3.98
N GLN A 811 -19.84 -13.80 2.71
CA GLN A 811 -20.71 -13.20 1.69
C GLN A 811 -21.85 -14.13 1.26
N GLU A 812 -21.63 -15.46 1.19
CA GLU A 812 -22.68 -16.45 0.94
C GLU A 812 -23.71 -16.54 2.10
N LEU A 813 -23.28 -16.22 3.33
CA LEU A 813 -24.11 -16.23 4.54
C LEU A 813 -24.73 -14.87 4.90
N GLY A 814 -24.19 -13.76 4.37
CA GLY A 814 -24.61 -12.40 4.74
C GLY A 814 -24.16 -11.97 6.15
N MET A 815 -23.04 -12.51 6.65
CA MET A 815 -22.57 -12.30 8.02
C MET A 815 -21.23 -11.54 8.08
N PRO A 816 -20.97 -10.74 9.13
CA PRO A 816 -19.66 -10.16 9.41
C PRO A 816 -18.59 -11.25 9.66
N LEU A 817 -17.32 -10.89 9.43
CA LEU A 817 -16.19 -11.82 9.41
C LEU A 817 -14.93 -11.25 10.08
N VAL A 818 -14.44 -11.96 11.09
CA VAL A 818 -13.13 -11.76 11.70
C VAL A 818 -12.19 -12.90 11.29
N ILE A 819 -11.21 -12.63 10.43
CA ILE A 819 -10.20 -13.60 10.03
C ILE A 819 -9.05 -13.57 11.04
N ASN A 820 -8.94 -14.60 11.89
CA ASN A 820 -7.79 -14.83 12.75
C ASN A 820 -6.70 -15.58 11.97
N GLY A 821 -5.60 -14.89 11.69
CA GLY A 821 -4.46 -15.46 10.98
C GLY A 821 -3.24 -15.65 11.89
N SER A 822 -3.04 -16.89 12.30
CA SER A 822 -2.09 -17.36 13.31
C SER A 822 -0.71 -17.77 12.78
N LEU A 823 -0.46 -17.63 11.47
CA LEU A 823 0.81 -17.99 10.83
C LEU A 823 1.53 -16.78 10.22
N GLY A 824 2.87 -16.81 10.19
CA GLY A 824 3.68 -15.76 9.59
C GLY A 824 5.10 -16.19 9.19
N SER A 825 5.84 -15.30 8.52
CA SER A 825 7.20 -15.53 8.04
C SER A 825 8.10 -14.28 8.08
N ASN A 826 9.41 -14.50 8.28
CA ASN A 826 10.47 -13.54 7.97
C ASN A 826 10.74 -13.42 6.45
N GLU A 827 10.29 -14.38 5.65
CA GLU A 827 10.28 -14.26 4.19
C GLU A 827 9.13 -13.32 3.77
N LEU A 828 9.35 -12.47 2.76
CA LEU A 828 8.35 -11.52 2.18
C LEU A 828 7.94 -10.31 3.05
N VAL A 829 8.69 -9.98 4.10
CA VAL A 829 8.46 -8.83 5.01
C VAL A 829 8.51 -7.41 4.41
N ALA A 830 8.65 -7.27 3.09
CA ALA A 830 8.66 -5.98 2.39
C ALA A 830 7.29 -5.60 1.79
N ILE A 831 7.22 -4.50 1.04
CA ILE A 831 5.98 -4.01 0.44
C ILE A 831 5.56 -4.88 -0.76
N ASN A 832 4.83 -5.97 -0.51
CA ASN A 832 4.14 -6.76 -1.53
C ASN A 832 2.74 -6.19 -1.83
N GLN A 833 2.25 -6.42 -3.06
CA GLN A 833 0.82 -6.24 -3.34
C GLN A 833 0.04 -7.44 -2.82
N ARG A 834 -1.11 -7.15 -2.21
CA ARG A 834 -2.06 -8.13 -1.69
C ARG A 834 -3.28 -8.12 -2.61
N ILE A 835 -3.89 -9.27 -2.85
CA ILE A 835 -5.25 -9.34 -3.42
C ILE A 835 -6.27 -9.43 -2.29
N LEU A 836 -6.05 -10.28 -1.28
CA LEU A 836 -6.99 -10.45 -0.17
C LEU A 836 -7.27 -9.14 0.56
N SER A 837 -6.24 -8.40 0.98
CA SER A 837 -6.46 -7.15 1.72
C SER A 837 -7.02 -6.01 0.87
N LYS A 838 -6.86 -6.00 -0.47
CA LYS A 838 -7.56 -5.03 -1.33
C LYS A 838 -9.07 -5.22 -1.30
N THR A 839 -9.52 -6.46 -1.13
CA THR A 839 -10.93 -6.78 -0.91
C THR A 839 -11.33 -6.37 0.50
N THR A 840 -10.65 -6.88 1.54
CA THR A 840 -11.09 -6.67 2.94
C THR A 840 -10.93 -5.22 3.44
N PHE A 841 -9.95 -4.44 2.97
CA PHE A 841 -9.75 -3.02 3.33
C PHE A 841 -10.95 -2.13 2.95
N PHE A 842 -11.80 -2.57 2.03
CA PHE A 842 -12.97 -1.82 1.58
C PHE A 842 -14.33 -2.48 1.90
N THR A 843 -14.36 -3.65 2.53
CA THR A 843 -15.63 -4.31 2.90
C THR A 843 -15.98 -4.00 4.37
N PRO A 844 -17.10 -3.31 4.67
CA PRO A 844 -17.56 -3.17 6.05
C PRO A 844 -17.93 -4.53 6.64
N GLY A 845 -17.75 -4.69 7.95
CA GLY A 845 -18.00 -5.97 8.63
C GLY A 845 -16.93 -7.03 8.37
N VAL A 846 -15.80 -6.70 7.74
CA VAL A 846 -14.68 -7.63 7.53
C VAL A 846 -13.40 -7.10 8.17
N CYS A 847 -12.76 -7.92 9.00
CA CYS A 847 -11.54 -7.59 9.71
C CYS A 847 -10.53 -8.74 9.64
N GLU A 848 -9.24 -8.42 9.49
CA GLU A 848 -8.15 -9.40 9.50
C GLU A 848 -7.21 -9.11 10.68
N VAL A 849 -7.07 -10.07 11.59
CA VAL A 849 -6.26 -9.98 12.82
C VAL A 849 -5.08 -10.95 12.69
N ARG A 850 -3.86 -10.46 12.94
CA ARG A 850 -2.61 -11.22 12.73
C ARG A 850 -1.69 -11.14 13.94
N GLY A 851 -1.09 -12.27 14.31
CA GLY A 851 0.01 -12.29 15.28
C GLY A 851 1.24 -11.58 14.70
N ALA A 852 1.89 -10.69 15.47
CA ALA A 852 3.02 -9.89 15.00
C ALA A 852 4.24 -10.71 14.54
N GLY A 853 4.38 -11.95 15.01
CA GLY A 853 5.56 -12.79 14.81
C GLY A 853 6.22 -13.17 16.15
N ASN A 854 6.96 -14.26 16.15
CA ASN A 854 7.62 -14.81 17.35
C ASN A 854 9.16 -14.70 17.26
N GLU A 855 9.67 -13.68 16.56
CA GLU A 855 11.08 -13.57 16.18
C GLU A 855 11.86 -12.49 16.96
N GLY A 856 11.20 -11.74 17.86
CA GLY A 856 11.74 -10.53 18.51
C GLY A 856 12.97 -10.70 19.43
N ASN A 857 13.39 -11.94 19.73
CA ASN A 857 14.64 -12.25 20.42
C ASN A 857 15.45 -13.40 19.77
N THR A 858 15.05 -13.85 18.58
CA THR A 858 15.54 -15.12 17.98
C THR A 858 16.85 -15.00 17.20
N GLN A 859 17.41 -13.79 17.07
CA GLN A 859 18.65 -13.50 16.33
C GLN A 859 18.58 -13.82 14.81
N THR A 860 17.37 -13.85 14.23
CA THR A 860 17.12 -14.11 12.81
C THR A 860 17.11 -12.84 11.94
N HIS A 861 17.23 -11.65 12.52
CA HIS A 861 17.27 -10.37 11.81
C HIS A 861 18.49 -9.52 12.18
N THR A 862 19.00 -8.77 11.20
CA THR A 862 20.05 -7.76 11.37
C THR A 862 19.90 -6.61 10.37
N SER A 863 20.10 -5.38 10.84
CA SER A 863 19.93 -4.14 10.07
C SER A 863 21.27 -3.45 9.81
N GLY A 864 21.29 -2.49 8.88
CA GLY A 864 22.41 -1.59 8.78
C GLY A 864 22.29 -0.53 7.70
N LYS A 865 23.39 0.20 7.52
CA LYS A 865 23.51 1.30 6.57
C LYS A 865 24.89 1.34 5.94
N LEU A 866 24.94 1.50 4.61
CA LEU A 866 26.11 2.00 3.89
C LEU A 866 25.98 3.52 3.67
N ASN A 867 27.08 4.24 3.52
CA ASN A 867 27.09 5.70 3.45
C ASN A 867 27.55 6.23 2.10
N PHE A 868 28.34 5.45 1.35
CA PHE A 868 28.83 5.83 0.02
C PHE A 868 29.01 4.62 -0.92
N ILE A 869 29.10 4.91 -2.23
CA ILE A 869 29.36 3.92 -3.28
C ILE A 869 30.78 3.37 -3.10
N GLY A 870 30.92 2.04 -3.09
CA GLY A 870 32.17 1.35 -2.80
C GLY A 870 32.47 1.16 -1.31
N GLU A 871 31.62 1.62 -0.38
CA GLU A 871 31.71 1.20 1.02
C GLU A 871 31.46 -0.32 1.10
N GLU A 872 32.34 -1.02 1.82
CA GLU A 872 32.20 -2.44 2.11
C GLU A 872 31.74 -2.64 3.56
N LYS A 873 30.74 -3.50 3.77
CA LYS A 873 30.37 -4.02 5.09
C LYS A 873 30.35 -5.54 5.10
N ILE A 874 30.55 -6.10 6.28
CA ILE A 874 30.54 -7.53 6.55
C ILE A 874 29.50 -7.78 7.63
N VAL A 875 28.53 -8.63 7.33
CA VAL A 875 27.56 -9.17 8.30
C VAL A 875 27.95 -10.62 8.58
N GLU A 876 28.18 -10.96 9.85
CA GLU A 876 28.60 -12.30 10.26
C GLU A 876 27.42 -13.19 10.67
N LEU A 877 27.35 -14.35 10.02
CA LEU A 877 26.39 -15.44 10.25
C LEU A 877 27.12 -16.60 10.92
N GLU A 878 26.76 -16.90 12.16
CA GLU A 878 27.34 -17.99 12.96
C GLU A 878 26.46 -19.25 12.82
N LEU A 879 27.09 -20.37 12.48
CA LEU A 879 26.51 -21.71 12.48
C LEU A 879 27.26 -22.58 13.50
N SER A 880 26.60 -23.03 14.55
CA SER A 880 27.19 -24.00 15.50
C SER A 880 27.22 -25.43 14.95
N GLU A 881 26.36 -25.74 13.97
CA GLU A 881 26.17 -27.04 13.34
C GLU A 881 26.09 -26.91 11.80
N ASP A 882 26.27 -28.03 11.09
CA ASP A 882 25.98 -28.11 9.66
C ASP A 882 24.46 -27.97 9.41
N GLU A 883 24.10 -27.28 8.34
CA GLU A 883 22.71 -27.03 7.90
C GLU A 883 22.51 -27.54 6.47
N GLU A 884 21.40 -28.23 6.18
CA GLU A 884 21.14 -28.73 4.81
C GLU A 884 20.86 -27.60 3.81
N ARG A 885 20.13 -26.57 4.26
CA ARG A 885 19.77 -25.38 3.49
C ARG A 885 19.65 -24.17 4.41
N ILE A 886 20.20 -23.04 4.00
CA ILE A 886 19.87 -21.72 4.56
C ILE A 886 19.42 -20.82 3.41
N ASP A 887 18.29 -20.16 3.58
CA ASP A 887 17.80 -19.09 2.71
C ASP A 887 17.94 -17.75 3.45
N ILE A 888 18.67 -16.80 2.89
CA ILE A 888 18.88 -15.48 3.48
C ILE A 888 18.26 -14.44 2.54
N GLN A 889 17.42 -13.55 3.09
CA GLN A 889 16.75 -12.51 2.31
C GLN A 889 17.25 -11.13 2.73
N LEU A 890 17.88 -10.42 1.79
CA LEU A 890 18.31 -9.03 1.95
C LEU A 890 17.35 -8.09 1.21
N TRP A 891 16.97 -7.01 1.89
CA TRP A 891 16.15 -5.92 1.36
C TRP A 891 16.93 -4.60 1.45
N VAL A 892 16.86 -3.76 0.41
CA VAL A 892 17.47 -2.41 0.41
C VAL A 892 16.39 -1.35 0.18
N VAL A 893 16.45 -0.25 0.94
CA VAL A 893 15.51 0.87 0.77
C VAL A 893 15.76 1.57 -0.57
N ARG A 894 14.69 1.70 -1.37
CA ARG A 894 14.73 2.26 -2.74
C ARG A 894 15.32 3.69 -2.77
N PRO A 895 16.14 4.04 -3.77
CA PRO A 895 16.43 3.32 -5.01
C PRO A 895 17.70 2.46 -4.91
N ASP A 896 18.22 2.22 -3.71
CA ASP A 896 19.61 1.82 -3.50
C ASP A 896 19.93 0.38 -3.92
N LYS A 897 21.22 0.16 -4.22
CA LYS A 897 21.76 -1.08 -4.76
C LYS A 897 23.02 -1.50 -4.01
N ILE A 898 23.01 -2.73 -3.51
CA ILE A 898 24.09 -3.34 -2.75
C ILE A 898 24.48 -4.65 -3.43
N ASN A 899 25.72 -4.71 -3.91
CA ASN A 899 26.29 -5.96 -4.41
C ASN A 899 26.59 -6.87 -3.21
N VAL A 900 26.25 -8.14 -3.35
CA VAL A 900 26.41 -9.17 -2.33
C VAL A 900 27.44 -10.20 -2.78
N GLY A 901 28.33 -10.56 -1.84
CA GLY A 901 29.15 -11.77 -1.90
C GLY A 901 29.07 -12.55 -0.60
N ILE A 902 29.36 -13.84 -0.65
CA ILE A 902 29.47 -14.71 0.52
C ILE A 902 30.93 -15.15 0.66
N ILE A 903 31.46 -15.10 1.88
CA ILE A 903 32.76 -15.67 2.26
C ILE A 903 32.51 -16.88 3.16
N SER A 904 33.13 -18.02 2.84
CA SER A 904 33.04 -19.25 3.63
C SER A 904 33.97 -19.24 4.86
N PRO A 905 33.78 -20.15 5.84
CA PRO A 905 34.65 -20.25 7.02
C PRO A 905 36.14 -20.48 6.70
N SER A 906 36.47 -21.16 5.60
CA SER A 906 37.85 -21.32 5.09
C SER A 906 38.38 -20.10 4.34
N GLY A 907 37.53 -19.11 4.01
CA GLY A 907 37.91 -17.88 3.34
C GLY A 907 37.70 -17.86 1.82
N GLU A 908 37.08 -18.89 1.23
CA GLU A 908 36.67 -18.83 -0.18
C GLU A 908 35.60 -17.75 -0.39
N VAL A 909 35.66 -17.01 -1.49
CA VAL A 909 34.75 -15.89 -1.78
C VAL A 909 33.88 -16.22 -3.00
N SER A 910 32.57 -15.98 -2.90
CA SER A 910 31.65 -16.12 -4.01
C SER A 910 31.97 -15.13 -5.13
N LYS A 911 31.45 -15.40 -6.33
CA LYS A 911 31.36 -14.34 -7.34
C LYS A 911 30.50 -13.20 -6.80
N ILE A 912 30.92 -11.97 -7.06
CA ILE A 912 30.14 -10.74 -6.86
C ILE A 912 29.90 -10.17 -8.27
N GLN A 913 28.67 -9.73 -8.54
CA GLN A 913 28.30 -9.05 -9.78
C GLN A 913 27.37 -7.86 -9.46
N PRO A 914 27.27 -6.86 -10.36
CA PRO A 914 26.28 -5.79 -10.25
C PRO A 914 24.84 -6.29 -10.08
N VAL A 915 24.03 -5.54 -9.34
CA VAL A 915 22.60 -5.83 -9.16
C VAL A 915 21.86 -5.60 -10.48
N SER A 916 21.17 -6.62 -10.98
CA SER A 916 20.32 -6.54 -12.18
C SER A 916 19.07 -7.41 -12.01
N ASN A 917 18.11 -7.28 -12.92
CA ASN A 917 16.85 -8.01 -12.88
C ASN A 917 17.10 -9.53 -13.02
N TYR A 918 16.55 -10.34 -12.11
CA TYR A 918 16.65 -11.80 -12.06
C TYR A 918 18.07 -12.39 -12.29
N ASN A 919 19.12 -11.66 -11.91
CA ASN A 919 20.48 -12.14 -12.13
C ASN A 919 20.84 -13.26 -11.14
N LEU A 920 20.89 -14.49 -11.66
CA LEU A 920 21.30 -15.69 -10.94
C LEU A 920 22.82 -15.92 -11.02
N ILE A 921 23.48 -15.73 -9.88
CA ILE A 921 24.87 -16.17 -9.66
C ILE A 921 24.84 -17.54 -8.97
N THR A 922 25.54 -18.52 -9.54
CA THR A 922 25.77 -19.82 -8.88
C THR A 922 27.25 -20.19 -8.80
N GLY A 923 27.56 -21.00 -7.79
CA GLY A 923 28.85 -21.62 -7.59
C GLY A 923 28.86 -22.59 -6.43
N LYS A 924 30.06 -22.98 -6.02
CA LYS A 924 30.33 -23.89 -4.92
C LYS A 924 31.56 -23.37 -4.18
N PHE A 925 31.59 -23.56 -2.88
CA PHE A 925 32.79 -23.48 -2.04
C PHE A 925 33.37 -24.90 -1.95
N ASP A 926 34.60 -25.09 -2.44
CA ASP A 926 35.16 -26.42 -2.64
C ASP A 926 35.63 -27.10 -1.35
N PHE A 927 36.08 -26.34 -0.34
CA PHE A 927 36.46 -26.88 0.97
C PHE A 927 35.26 -27.27 1.83
N GLU A 928 34.24 -26.41 1.97
CA GLU A 928 33.01 -26.74 2.69
C GLU A 928 32.09 -27.70 1.92
N ALA A 929 32.31 -27.84 0.61
CA ALA A 929 31.41 -28.48 -0.34
C ALA A 929 29.99 -27.87 -0.39
N THR A 930 29.85 -26.61 0.04
CA THR A 930 28.57 -25.86 0.06
C THR A 930 28.28 -25.26 -1.32
N LYS A 931 27.09 -25.50 -1.87
CA LYS A 931 26.62 -24.81 -3.10
C LYS A 931 26.01 -23.46 -2.71
N TYR A 932 26.30 -22.40 -3.47
CA TYR A 932 25.68 -21.09 -3.29
C TYR A 932 24.89 -20.67 -4.52
N ILE A 933 23.78 -19.99 -4.27
CA ILE A 933 22.88 -19.38 -5.24
C ILE A 933 22.56 -17.97 -4.72
N ILE A 934 22.86 -16.93 -5.51
CA ILE A 934 22.48 -15.54 -5.22
C ILE A 934 21.59 -15.09 -6.37
N ASN A 935 20.38 -14.60 -6.06
CA ASN A 935 19.40 -14.11 -7.02
C ASN A 935 19.00 -12.67 -6.67
N TYR A 936 19.29 -11.73 -7.57
CA TYR A 936 18.88 -10.33 -7.45
C TYR A 936 17.51 -10.10 -8.10
N VAL A 937 16.62 -9.37 -7.43
CA VAL A 937 15.39 -8.83 -8.05
C VAL A 937 15.40 -7.32 -7.85
N TYR A 938 15.60 -6.58 -8.94
CA TYR A 938 15.64 -5.11 -8.93
C TYR A 938 15.28 -4.55 -10.33
N PRO A 939 14.34 -3.58 -10.42
CA PRO A 939 13.40 -3.18 -9.38
C PRO A 939 12.36 -4.29 -9.12
N THR A 940 12.07 -4.61 -7.87
CA THR A 940 10.92 -5.47 -7.52
C THR A 940 9.61 -4.87 -8.03
N ALA A 941 8.71 -5.71 -8.56
CA ALA A 941 7.53 -5.27 -9.31
C ALA A 941 6.55 -4.37 -8.52
N TYR A 942 6.52 -4.50 -7.19
CA TYR A 942 5.56 -3.81 -6.32
C TYR A 942 6.16 -2.59 -5.60
N SER A 943 7.34 -2.72 -5.00
CA SER A 943 7.96 -1.64 -4.22
C SER A 943 9.07 -0.87 -4.95
N GLY A 944 9.66 -1.45 -6.00
CA GLY A 944 10.84 -0.91 -6.67
C GLY A 944 12.15 -1.03 -5.88
N GLN A 945 12.13 -1.69 -4.72
CA GLN A 945 13.33 -1.97 -3.91
C GLN A 945 14.20 -3.07 -4.53
N GLN A 946 15.44 -3.19 -4.07
CA GLN A 946 16.23 -4.41 -4.25
C GLN A 946 15.75 -5.47 -3.25
N GLN A 947 15.47 -6.65 -3.77
CA GLN A 947 15.49 -7.91 -3.03
C GLN A 947 16.74 -8.70 -3.45
N THR A 948 17.35 -9.44 -2.53
CA THR A 948 18.38 -10.42 -2.87
C THR A 948 18.18 -11.66 -2.03
N ASN A 949 17.93 -12.78 -2.71
CA ASN A 949 17.73 -14.07 -2.08
C ASN A 949 19.03 -14.87 -2.23
N ILE A 950 19.55 -15.38 -1.12
CA ILE A 950 20.80 -16.13 -1.04
C ILE A 950 20.47 -17.51 -0.49
N THR A 951 20.55 -18.55 -1.32
CA THR A 951 20.39 -19.94 -0.86
C THR A 951 21.76 -20.60 -0.80
N LEU A 952 22.11 -21.09 0.39
CA LEU A 952 23.27 -21.95 0.64
C LEU A 952 22.78 -23.38 0.89
N LEU A 953 23.42 -24.39 0.29
CA LEU A 953 23.05 -25.81 0.39
C LEU A 953 24.24 -26.65 0.82
N ASN A 954 24.04 -27.61 1.73
CA ASN A 954 25.10 -28.33 2.46
C ASN A 954 26.07 -27.35 3.13
N VAL A 955 25.53 -26.51 4.01
CA VAL A 955 26.25 -25.42 4.70
C VAL A 955 27.00 -25.99 5.90
N LYS A 956 28.29 -25.66 6.03
CA LYS A 956 29.13 -26.18 7.12
C LYS A 956 29.19 -25.26 8.33
N LYS A 957 29.28 -25.84 9.52
CA LYS A 957 29.45 -25.07 10.77
C LYS A 957 30.66 -24.14 10.72
N GLY A 958 30.54 -22.97 11.32
CA GLY A 958 31.56 -21.92 11.30
C GLY A 958 30.95 -20.52 11.21
N ILE A 959 31.79 -19.52 10.95
CA ILE A 959 31.36 -18.13 10.73
C ILE A 959 31.40 -17.86 9.22
N TRP A 960 30.22 -17.75 8.64
CA TRP A 960 30.00 -17.28 7.27
C TRP A 960 29.91 -15.75 7.27
N LYS A 961 30.32 -15.12 6.17
CA LYS A 961 30.31 -13.64 6.08
C LYS A 961 29.59 -13.17 4.83
N ILE A 962 28.54 -12.39 5.02
CA ILE A 962 27.84 -11.70 3.94
C ILE A 962 28.57 -10.38 3.70
N LYS A 963 29.32 -10.30 2.61
CA LYS A 963 30.00 -9.09 2.17
C LYS A 963 29.05 -8.25 1.32
N LEU A 964 28.76 -7.06 1.81
CA LEU A 964 27.97 -6.02 1.17
C LEU A 964 28.90 -4.99 0.56
N VAL A 965 28.66 -4.56 -0.69
CA VAL A 965 29.41 -3.48 -1.34
C VAL A 965 28.43 -2.54 -2.01
N GLY A 966 28.46 -1.25 -1.66
CA GLY A 966 27.53 -0.25 -2.22
C GLY A 966 27.75 -0.05 -3.71
N GLU A 967 26.81 -0.47 -4.57
CA GLU A 967 26.83 -0.16 -6.01
C GLU A 967 26.26 1.25 -6.27
N TYR A 968 25.21 1.60 -5.53
CA TYR A 968 24.48 2.85 -5.66
C TYR A 968 23.81 3.15 -4.31
N ILE A 969 24.16 4.28 -3.69
CA ILE A 969 23.74 4.62 -2.31
C ILE A 969 23.17 6.04 -2.26
N THR A 970 22.07 6.21 -1.51
CA THR A 970 21.41 7.49 -1.17
C THR A 970 21.21 7.57 0.33
N ASN A 971 20.43 6.64 0.88
CA ASN A 971 20.20 6.45 2.31
C ASN A 971 20.98 5.23 2.83
N GLY A 972 21.21 4.23 1.96
CA GLY A 972 22.01 3.03 2.15
C GLY A 972 21.49 2.02 3.16
N VAL A 973 20.25 2.17 3.63
CA VAL A 973 19.63 1.31 4.64
C VAL A 973 19.30 -0.06 4.04
N TYR A 974 19.74 -1.11 4.73
CA TYR A 974 19.47 -2.50 4.40
C TYR A 974 18.94 -3.26 5.63
N GLN A 975 18.19 -4.32 5.35
CA GLN A 975 17.66 -5.28 6.33
C GLN A 975 17.97 -6.69 5.83
N ILE A 976 18.43 -7.59 6.70
CA ILE A 976 18.76 -8.98 6.32
C ILE A 976 18.10 -9.95 7.29
N TYR A 977 17.42 -10.95 6.72
CA TYR A 977 16.63 -11.95 7.42
C TYR A 977 17.15 -13.35 7.13
N LEU A 978 17.29 -14.15 8.19
CA LEU A 978 17.18 -15.60 8.13
C LEU A 978 15.69 -15.99 8.13
N PRO A 979 15.33 -17.23 7.76
CA PRO A 979 13.98 -17.73 7.95
C PRO A 979 13.65 -17.77 9.45
N ASN A 980 12.37 -17.93 9.79
CA ASN A 980 11.94 -18.09 11.18
C ASN A 980 12.75 -19.14 11.92
N ARG A 981 12.94 -18.94 13.23
CA ARG A 981 13.71 -19.82 14.11
C ARG A 981 13.28 -21.29 14.04
N VAL A 982 12.02 -21.59 13.70
CA VAL A 982 11.53 -22.97 13.55
C VAL A 982 12.06 -23.70 12.29
N PHE A 983 12.56 -22.98 11.29
CA PHE A 983 13.08 -23.55 10.03
C PHE A 983 14.61 -23.71 10.00
N ILE A 984 15.31 -23.35 11.07
CA ILE A 984 16.79 -23.39 11.18
C ILE A 984 17.21 -23.90 12.56
N LYS A 985 18.41 -24.48 12.67
CA LYS A 985 18.93 -24.97 13.96
C LYS A 985 19.18 -23.82 14.93
N ASN A 986 19.02 -24.08 16.22
CA ASN A 986 19.26 -23.10 17.30
C ASN A 986 20.66 -22.45 17.26
N GLY A 987 21.65 -23.14 16.69
CA GLY A 987 23.01 -22.64 16.53
C GLY A 987 23.24 -21.68 15.35
N THR A 988 22.24 -21.44 14.51
CA THR A 988 22.30 -20.65 13.26
C THR A 988 21.72 -19.25 13.50
N LYS A 989 22.54 -18.19 13.47
CA LYS A 989 22.16 -16.82 13.92
C LYS A 989 23.05 -15.71 13.35
N PHE A 990 22.57 -14.48 13.29
CA PHE A 990 23.46 -13.33 13.12
C PHE A 990 24.20 -12.99 14.42
N ARG A 991 25.45 -12.51 14.29
CA ARG A 991 26.28 -12.07 15.43
C ARG A 991 25.99 -10.62 15.83
N GLU A 992 25.76 -9.76 14.84
CA GLU A 992 25.18 -8.42 15.02
C GLU A 992 23.66 -8.54 14.80
N ILE A 993 22.85 -8.11 15.78
CA ILE A 993 21.39 -8.27 15.74
C ILE A 993 20.68 -6.91 15.85
N ASP A 994 19.53 -6.78 15.19
CA ASP A 994 18.56 -5.71 15.47
C ASP A 994 17.22 -6.36 15.83
N PRO A 995 16.71 -6.22 17.07
CA PRO A 995 15.45 -6.85 17.48
C PRO A 995 14.21 -6.18 16.85
N ARG A 996 14.36 -4.99 16.27
CA ARG A 996 13.34 -4.27 15.50
C ARG A 996 13.20 -4.87 14.10
N TYR A 997 12.18 -4.43 13.37
CA TYR A 997 11.83 -4.95 12.03
C TYR A 997 11.54 -6.46 11.98
N THR A 998 11.27 -7.08 13.13
CA THR A 998 11.00 -8.53 13.24
C THR A 998 9.54 -8.90 12.97
N ILE A 999 8.67 -7.93 12.66
CA ILE A 999 7.27 -8.18 12.27
C ILE A 999 7.23 -9.12 11.06
N ASN A 1000 6.49 -10.21 11.19
CA ASN A 1000 6.38 -11.25 10.16
C ASN A 1000 5.34 -10.85 9.09
N TYR A 1001 5.55 -11.22 7.83
CA TYR A 1001 4.45 -11.27 6.85
C TYR A 1001 3.49 -12.40 7.25
N PRO A 1002 2.15 -12.24 7.25
CA PRO A 1002 1.34 -11.11 6.77
C PRO A 1002 0.87 -10.13 7.88
N ALA A 1003 1.61 -10.01 8.99
CA ALA A 1003 1.45 -8.91 9.95
C ALA A 1003 2.22 -7.63 9.55
N THR A 1004 3.10 -7.70 8.55
CA THR A 1004 3.68 -6.52 7.87
C THR A 1004 2.68 -5.76 7.00
N LEU A 1005 1.42 -6.19 6.96
CA LEU A 1005 0.40 -5.60 6.11
C LEU A 1005 -0.30 -4.44 6.84
N GLU A 1006 -0.43 -3.33 6.12
CA GLU A 1006 -0.99 -2.06 6.59
C GLU A 1006 -2.40 -2.19 7.16
N ASP A 1007 -3.19 -3.07 6.54
CA ASP A 1007 -4.64 -3.19 6.74
C ASP A 1007 -5.02 -4.23 7.82
N THR A 1008 -4.05 -4.99 8.35
CA THR A 1008 -4.32 -6.03 9.34
C THR A 1008 -4.11 -5.51 10.76
N ILE A 1009 -4.95 -5.93 11.71
CA ILE A 1009 -4.78 -5.61 13.12
C ILE A 1009 -3.68 -6.52 13.66
N THR A 1010 -2.50 -5.95 13.87
CA THR A 1010 -1.28 -6.68 14.23
C THR A 1010 -1.08 -6.69 15.74
N VAL A 1011 -0.99 -7.88 16.33
CA VAL A 1011 -1.03 -8.05 17.78
C VAL A 1011 0.27 -8.66 18.30
N GLY A 1012 0.97 -7.93 19.18
CA GLY A 1012 2.10 -8.46 19.95
C GLY A 1012 1.62 -9.22 21.20
N ALA A 1013 2.48 -10.08 21.75
CA ALA A 1013 2.14 -10.89 22.92
C ALA A 1013 2.62 -10.23 24.22
N TYR A 1014 1.71 -10.06 25.17
CA TYR A 1014 1.98 -9.61 26.53
C TYR A 1014 2.02 -10.80 27.50
N ASP A 1015 2.90 -10.72 28.49
CA ASP A 1015 3.05 -11.68 29.57
C ASP A 1015 2.46 -11.06 30.85
N THR A 1016 1.25 -11.49 31.23
CA THR A 1016 0.52 -10.96 32.39
C THR A 1016 1.08 -11.47 33.72
N ILE A 1017 1.77 -12.61 33.71
CA ILE A 1017 2.49 -13.14 34.89
C ILE A 1017 3.68 -12.23 35.23
N ASN A 1018 4.43 -11.80 34.21
CA ASN A 1018 5.60 -10.94 34.37
C ASN A 1018 5.32 -9.43 34.15
N ASN A 1019 4.06 -9.05 33.86
CA ASN A 1019 3.62 -7.68 33.54
C ASN A 1019 4.52 -6.96 32.51
N SER A 1020 4.86 -7.64 31.42
CA SER A 1020 5.80 -7.13 30.41
C SER A 1020 5.54 -7.70 29.01
N LEU A 1021 6.11 -7.10 27.96
CA LEU A 1021 6.11 -7.70 26.62
C LEU A 1021 6.80 -9.09 26.65
N TRP A 1022 6.17 -10.10 26.08
CA TRP A 1022 6.78 -11.41 25.90
C TRP A 1022 8.07 -11.28 25.08
N PRO A 1023 9.25 -11.74 25.55
CA PRO A 1023 10.54 -11.39 24.92
C PRO A 1023 10.66 -11.76 23.44
N ALA A 1024 10.01 -12.84 23.00
CA ALA A 1024 10.00 -13.31 21.62
C ALA A 1024 8.96 -12.63 20.72
N SER A 1025 8.04 -11.80 21.27
CA SER A 1025 7.10 -11.03 20.46
C SER A 1025 7.89 -10.14 19.50
N SER A 1026 7.59 -10.27 18.20
CA SER A 1026 8.17 -9.45 17.14
C SER A 1026 7.79 -7.97 17.31
N ARG A 1027 8.66 -7.10 16.79
CA ARG A 1027 8.71 -5.65 17.06
C ARG A 1027 8.85 -4.88 15.75
N GLY A 1028 8.23 -3.71 15.70
CA GLY A 1028 8.31 -2.80 14.56
C GLY A 1028 9.64 -2.05 14.47
N PRO A 1029 9.69 -1.00 13.62
CA PRO A 1029 8.70 -0.70 12.59
C PRO A 1029 8.82 -1.72 11.45
N ILE A 1030 7.94 -1.70 10.44
CA ILE A 1030 8.15 -2.52 9.23
C ILE A 1030 9.12 -1.80 8.28
N ILE A 1031 9.57 -2.46 7.20
CA ILE A 1031 10.65 -1.96 6.31
C ILE A 1031 10.38 -0.57 5.69
N ASN A 1032 9.13 -0.10 5.61
CA ASN A 1032 8.77 1.24 5.12
C ASN A 1032 8.73 2.33 6.20
N GLY A 1033 8.99 2.00 7.47
CA GLY A 1033 8.92 2.91 8.63
C GLY A 1033 7.57 2.94 9.36
N MET A 1034 6.55 2.22 8.89
CA MET A 1034 5.23 2.16 9.54
C MET A 1034 5.30 1.43 10.89
N LEU A 1035 4.64 2.01 11.89
CA LEU A 1035 4.63 1.50 13.26
C LEU A 1035 3.74 0.26 13.40
N LYS A 1036 4.31 -0.80 13.97
CA LYS A 1036 3.68 -2.07 14.33
C LYS A 1036 4.36 -2.60 15.62
N PRO A 1037 3.74 -3.48 16.43
CA PRO A 1037 2.35 -3.93 16.34
C PRO A 1037 1.36 -2.76 16.56
N ASP A 1038 0.08 -2.99 16.31
CA ASP A 1038 -0.99 -2.02 16.57
C ASP A 1038 -1.26 -1.92 18.08
N VAL A 1039 -1.37 -3.07 18.76
CA VAL A 1039 -1.47 -3.22 20.22
C VAL A 1039 -0.79 -4.52 20.67
N VAL A 1040 -0.69 -4.74 21.98
CA VAL A 1040 -0.40 -6.05 22.55
C VAL A 1040 -1.62 -6.62 23.28
N ALA A 1041 -1.75 -7.94 23.33
CA ALA A 1041 -2.74 -8.63 24.16
C ALA A 1041 -2.09 -9.82 24.88
N PRO A 1042 -2.66 -10.31 26.00
CA PRO A 1042 -2.13 -11.47 26.71
C PRO A 1042 -1.94 -12.68 25.79
N GLY A 1043 -0.75 -13.28 25.83
CA GLY A 1043 -0.35 -14.32 24.87
C GLY A 1043 0.66 -15.33 25.42
N VAL A 1044 0.73 -15.49 26.75
CA VAL A 1044 1.69 -16.38 27.42
C VAL A 1044 0.95 -17.28 28.40
N LYS A 1045 1.09 -18.60 28.23
CA LYS A 1045 0.43 -19.65 29.03
C LYS A 1045 -1.09 -19.45 29.20
N ILE A 1046 -1.77 -19.03 28.14
CA ILE A 1046 -3.23 -18.85 28.14
C ILE A 1046 -3.89 -20.24 28.15
N ILE A 1047 -4.84 -20.48 29.05
CA ILE A 1047 -5.60 -21.75 29.10
C ILE A 1047 -6.56 -21.84 27.91
N ALA A 1048 -6.64 -23.01 27.25
CA ALA A 1048 -7.56 -23.22 26.13
C ALA A 1048 -7.97 -24.70 25.92
N PRO A 1049 -9.13 -24.95 25.28
CA PRO A 1049 -9.56 -26.25 24.75
C PRO A 1049 -8.47 -26.97 23.93
N TYR A 1050 -8.18 -28.22 24.25
CA TYR A 1050 -7.14 -29.05 23.64
C TYR A 1050 -7.71 -30.41 23.20
N PRO A 1051 -7.27 -30.98 22.05
CA PRO A 1051 -7.85 -32.20 21.48
C PRO A 1051 -8.01 -33.40 22.42
N GLY A 1052 -9.12 -34.12 22.24
CA GLY A 1052 -9.58 -35.20 23.09
C GLY A 1052 -10.35 -34.72 24.33
N ASN A 1053 -11.10 -33.62 24.19
CA ASN A 1053 -11.90 -32.97 25.24
C ASN A 1053 -11.12 -32.68 26.54
N LYS A 1054 -10.07 -31.86 26.44
CA LYS A 1054 -9.12 -31.53 27.52
C LYS A 1054 -8.82 -30.04 27.54
N TYR A 1055 -8.11 -29.58 28.57
CA TYR A 1055 -7.53 -28.24 28.60
C TYR A 1055 -6.00 -28.31 28.69
N GLY A 1056 -5.34 -27.41 27.96
CA GLY A 1056 -3.89 -27.19 28.00
C GLY A 1056 -3.58 -25.70 28.08
N ASN A 1057 -2.33 -25.32 27.82
CA ASN A 1057 -1.95 -23.91 27.69
C ASN A 1057 -1.20 -23.62 26.39
N ILE A 1058 -1.32 -22.39 25.90
CA ILE A 1058 -0.77 -21.95 24.62
C ILE A 1058 -0.07 -20.59 24.75
N THR A 1059 1.03 -20.41 24.02
CA THR A 1059 1.88 -19.20 24.06
C THR A 1059 2.23 -18.73 22.65
N GLY A 1060 2.22 -17.42 22.39
CA GLY A 1060 2.71 -16.81 21.15
C GLY A 1060 1.83 -15.66 20.64
N THR A 1061 2.26 -14.96 19.59
CA THR A 1061 1.49 -13.83 19.05
C THR A 1061 0.18 -14.23 18.36
N ALA A 1062 0.04 -15.48 17.90
CA ALA A 1062 -1.27 -16.02 17.47
C ALA A 1062 -2.30 -16.05 18.61
N VAL A 1063 -1.85 -16.27 19.85
CA VAL A 1063 -2.72 -16.34 21.04
C VAL A 1063 -3.27 -14.96 21.38
N ALA A 1064 -2.41 -13.94 21.33
CA ALA A 1064 -2.81 -12.55 21.47
C ALA A 1064 -3.76 -12.10 20.34
N ALA A 1065 -3.49 -12.54 19.10
CA ALA A 1065 -4.38 -12.30 17.95
C ALA A 1065 -5.76 -12.97 18.09
N ALA A 1066 -5.84 -14.17 18.69
CA ALA A 1066 -7.12 -14.81 19.02
C ALA A 1066 -7.93 -13.98 20.04
N GLN A 1067 -7.27 -13.39 21.05
CA GLN A 1067 -7.97 -12.54 22.01
C GLN A 1067 -8.51 -11.26 21.37
N VAL A 1068 -7.72 -10.60 20.52
CA VAL A 1068 -8.21 -9.45 19.72
C VAL A 1068 -9.32 -9.87 18.75
N SER A 1069 -9.25 -11.07 18.16
CA SER A 1069 -10.30 -11.56 17.25
C SER A 1069 -11.66 -11.72 17.95
N GLY A 1070 -11.67 -12.27 19.17
CA GLY A 1070 -12.88 -12.31 20.00
C GLY A 1070 -13.38 -10.91 20.39
N ALA A 1071 -12.48 -9.99 20.76
CA ALA A 1071 -12.84 -8.61 21.07
C ALA A 1071 -13.45 -7.87 19.87
N VAL A 1072 -12.93 -8.09 18.66
CA VAL A 1072 -13.50 -7.56 17.41
C VAL A 1072 -14.88 -8.15 17.14
N ALA A 1073 -15.11 -9.45 17.39
CA ALA A 1073 -16.43 -10.06 17.19
C ALA A 1073 -17.50 -9.49 18.13
N LEU A 1074 -17.17 -9.27 19.41
CA LEU A 1074 -18.05 -8.54 20.35
C LEU A 1074 -18.40 -7.14 19.81
N PHE A 1075 -17.40 -6.41 19.33
CA PHE A 1075 -17.59 -5.05 18.80
C PHE A 1075 -18.38 -5.02 17.49
N MET A 1076 -18.15 -5.99 16.59
CA MET A 1076 -18.90 -6.15 15.35
C MET A 1076 -20.36 -6.47 15.59
N GLN A 1077 -20.71 -7.30 16.58
CA GLN A 1077 -22.11 -7.47 16.97
C GLN A 1077 -22.69 -6.11 17.39
N TYR A 1078 -22.04 -5.42 18.34
CA TYR A 1078 -22.60 -4.19 18.92
C TYR A 1078 -22.84 -3.05 17.90
N ILE A 1079 -21.97 -2.89 16.91
CA ILE A 1079 -22.12 -1.83 15.89
C ILE A 1079 -23.07 -2.21 14.73
N LEU A 1080 -23.59 -3.44 14.68
CA LEU A 1080 -24.45 -3.94 13.60
C LEU A 1080 -25.82 -4.46 14.07
N ASP A 1081 -25.96 -4.92 15.32
CA ASP A 1081 -27.23 -5.44 15.89
C ASP A 1081 -28.22 -4.29 16.21
N ASP A 1082 -27.71 -3.11 16.58
CA ASP A 1082 -28.49 -1.90 16.89
C ASP A 1082 -28.73 -0.96 15.67
N ASN A 1083 -28.27 -1.32 14.45
CA ASN A 1083 -28.34 -0.53 13.19
C ASN A 1083 -27.74 0.90 13.16
N ASP A 1084 -27.52 1.57 14.31
CA ASP A 1084 -27.09 2.98 14.36
C ASP A 1084 -25.63 3.24 13.91
N TYR A 1085 -24.80 2.20 13.70
CA TYR A 1085 -23.33 2.31 13.60
C TYR A 1085 -22.64 1.47 12.50
N GLU A 1086 -23.34 1.08 11.43
CA GLU A 1086 -22.72 0.30 10.33
C GLU A 1086 -21.45 0.94 9.74
N ASP A 1087 -21.41 2.28 9.69
CA ASP A 1087 -20.28 3.07 9.23
C ASP A 1087 -18.98 2.81 10.03
N LYS A 1088 -19.08 2.21 11.22
CA LYS A 1088 -17.96 1.89 12.12
C LYS A 1088 -17.35 0.51 11.87
N ALA A 1089 -17.98 -0.35 11.06
CA ALA A 1089 -17.58 -1.74 10.87
C ALA A 1089 -16.37 -1.97 9.94
N PHE A 1090 -15.71 -0.91 9.48
CA PHE A 1090 -14.46 -0.99 8.70
C PHE A 1090 -13.24 -1.30 9.59
N VAL A 1091 -12.36 -2.19 9.14
CA VAL A 1091 -11.16 -2.64 9.89
C VAL A 1091 -10.28 -1.48 10.42
N GLN A 1092 -10.19 -0.38 9.68
CA GLN A 1092 -9.44 0.81 10.05
C GLN A 1092 -10.05 1.51 11.28
N LYS A 1093 -11.38 1.66 11.33
CA LYS A 1093 -12.10 2.20 12.50
C LYS A 1093 -12.03 1.24 13.69
N ILE A 1094 -12.24 -0.06 13.47
CA ILE A 1094 -12.11 -1.07 14.53
C ILE A 1094 -10.69 -1.03 15.16
N ASN A 1095 -9.64 -0.96 14.33
CA ASN A 1095 -8.25 -0.78 14.77
C ASN A 1095 -8.03 0.56 15.49
N THR A 1096 -8.73 1.63 15.07
CA THR A 1096 -8.71 2.94 15.75
C THR A 1096 -9.24 2.82 17.19
N PHE A 1097 -10.41 2.20 17.37
CA PHE A 1097 -11.03 2.04 18.69
C PHE A 1097 -10.21 1.11 19.61
N ILE A 1098 -9.60 0.05 19.06
CA ILE A 1098 -8.65 -0.81 19.79
C ILE A 1098 -7.45 0.00 20.30
N LYS A 1099 -6.85 0.86 19.46
CA LYS A 1099 -5.69 1.68 19.83
C LYS A 1099 -6.02 2.77 20.84
N ALA A 1100 -7.17 3.43 20.69
CA ALA A 1100 -7.60 4.50 21.57
C ALA A 1100 -8.06 3.97 22.95
N GLY A 1101 -8.70 2.80 22.99
CA GLY A 1101 -9.05 2.11 24.24
C GLY A 1101 -7.86 1.45 24.96
N ALA A 1102 -6.71 1.30 24.31
CA ALA A 1102 -5.58 0.56 24.84
C ALA A 1102 -5.00 1.16 26.12
N VAL A 1103 -4.68 0.31 27.09
CA VAL A 1103 -4.12 0.73 28.39
C VAL A 1103 -2.63 1.06 28.23
N LYS A 1104 -2.31 2.32 28.54
CA LYS A 1104 -0.97 2.93 28.46
C LYS A 1104 -0.28 2.93 29.83
N ASN A 1105 0.91 2.34 29.94
CA ASN A 1105 1.73 2.40 31.16
C ASN A 1105 2.41 3.77 31.29
N LYS A 1106 2.23 4.49 32.40
CA LYS A 1106 2.76 5.85 32.62
C LYS A 1106 4.29 5.98 32.60
N ASN A 1107 5.02 4.85 32.65
CA ASN A 1107 6.49 4.81 32.59
C ASN A 1107 7.04 4.40 31.20
N ILE A 1108 6.18 4.35 30.18
CA ILE A 1108 6.53 3.97 28.80
C ILE A 1108 5.94 5.03 27.85
N ASP A 1109 6.74 5.51 26.90
CA ASP A 1109 6.25 6.42 25.86
C ASP A 1109 5.43 5.64 24.81
N TYR A 1110 4.29 6.20 24.37
CA TYR A 1110 3.40 5.59 23.37
C TYR A 1110 3.07 6.57 22.24
N PRO A 1111 2.81 6.06 21.02
CA PRO A 1111 2.93 4.65 20.61
C PRO A 1111 4.39 4.27 20.30
N ASN A 1112 4.75 2.99 20.44
CA ASN A 1112 6.14 2.53 20.26
C ASN A 1112 6.28 1.16 19.57
N GLU A 1113 7.48 0.87 19.06
CA GLU A 1113 7.84 -0.31 18.26
C GLU A 1113 7.68 -1.66 19.00
N ASN A 1114 7.48 -1.66 20.31
CA ASN A 1114 7.38 -2.86 21.15
C ASN A 1114 5.92 -3.16 21.56
N TYR A 1115 5.19 -2.13 22.02
CA TYR A 1115 3.83 -2.27 22.58
C TYR A 1115 2.72 -1.76 21.64
N GLY A 1116 3.07 -1.16 20.50
CA GLY A 1116 2.10 -0.43 19.68
C GLY A 1116 1.52 0.75 20.46
N TYR A 1117 0.19 0.84 20.54
CA TYR A 1117 -0.52 1.88 21.27
C TYR A 1117 -0.82 1.53 22.75
N GLY A 1118 -0.68 0.26 23.16
CA GLY A 1118 -0.95 -0.17 24.54
C GLY A 1118 -1.37 -1.65 24.66
N LEU A 1119 -1.78 -2.04 25.86
CA LEU A 1119 -2.41 -3.34 26.13
C LEU A 1119 -3.90 -3.29 25.75
N LEU A 1120 -4.43 -4.33 25.10
CA LEU A 1120 -5.84 -4.47 24.77
C LEU A 1120 -6.74 -4.28 26.01
N ASN A 1121 -7.79 -3.48 25.86
CA ASN A 1121 -8.88 -3.42 26.83
C ASN A 1121 -10.21 -3.25 26.07
N ILE A 1122 -11.09 -4.26 26.20
CA ILE A 1122 -12.31 -4.35 25.41
C ILE A 1122 -13.34 -3.33 25.90
N LYS A 1123 -13.48 -3.13 27.21
CA LYS A 1123 -14.40 -2.14 27.78
C LYS A 1123 -14.05 -0.72 27.29
N ASN A 1124 -12.79 -0.32 27.37
CA ASN A 1124 -12.34 1.00 26.96
C ASN A 1124 -12.50 1.24 25.45
N MET A 1125 -12.32 0.19 24.62
CA MET A 1125 -12.59 0.22 23.17
C MET A 1125 -14.06 0.58 22.89
N PHE A 1126 -15.02 0.00 23.62
CA PHE A 1126 -16.43 0.37 23.53
C PHE A 1126 -16.70 1.77 24.08
N GLU A 1127 -15.97 2.23 25.10
CA GLU A 1127 -16.12 3.60 25.61
C GLU A 1127 -15.69 4.68 24.60
N GLN A 1128 -14.91 4.34 23.57
CA GLN A 1128 -14.58 5.24 22.45
C GLN A 1128 -15.74 5.47 21.45
N LEU A 1129 -16.89 4.82 21.63
CA LEU A 1129 -18.09 5.03 20.80
C LEU A 1129 -18.97 6.20 21.26
N LYS A 1130 -18.64 6.82 22.41
CA LYS A 1130 -19.39 7.90 23.08
C LYS A 1130 -18.92 9.29 22.66
#